data_AF-A0A832HIA3-F1
#
_entry.id   AF-A0A832HIA3-F1
#
_cell.length_a   1.000
_cell.length_b   1.000
_cell.length_c   1.000
_cell.angle_alpha   90.00
_cell.angle_beta   90.00
_cell.angle_gamma   90.00
#
_symmetry.space_group_name_H-M   'P 1'
#
loop_
_entity.id
_entity.type
_entity.pdbx_description
1 polymer ?
#
loop_
_entity_poly.entity_id
_entity_poly.type
_entity_poly.pdbx_seq_one_letter_code
_entity_poly.pdbx_strand_id
1 'polypeptide(L)'
;MADRITSIRNPVIPGFYPDPSICRVRNDFYLVNSSFEYFPGVPIFHSCDLVHWRQIGHCLTRQSQLPLERAAASAGIYAPTIRFHAGRFYMITTNTSINRHLIVSADDPAGPWSEPVLINCGGIDPSLFFDDDGTVYFSCTGQDGIVQAPINVRTGKLRSKLRCVWRGTGGKAPEGPHLYKRGSWYYLMIAEGGTEYGHMETIARSMSPDGPFEPCPHNPILTHRSIGSPYQALGHADLVEDLRGNWWAVFLGVRPQGYPPRYHLGRETFVAPVTWTSDDWPIIGREGRVGTVINVTCGLKECPVPPLVSRDDFDSTTLKLDWAFLRNPREADWSLAAAPGHLRLHGSAVSLNHEDSPAWVGRRQRHLRCEVTTKMRFEPGAANEEAGLTVYMNHRHHYEIARSAGRVLVRRRIGSLQSVVAETPYTAAEIYLRIEADPIEYRFAFAEDGHNWHELATGETAYLSTEVAGGFTGVFCAMYATGNGKPCAVPADFDWFDYQTADLESRRVSPPLARWRVSEIQPKLSSIADALCPEDSANWQDIVAGTDGFLNLHALSGDASGRLYLATNITTAHAGNWTLHLGHDGGCRVFLNGEPIFSDPRLRNPALPGRSRVPLKLRAGEHHLMIAFDLADGRGWGIFTCLEAADEATSRLPFPVVSS
;
A
#
# COMPACT_ATOMS: atom_id res chain seq x y z
N MET A 1 -30.80 12.18 -0.47
CA MET A 1 -29.98 11.58 0.60
C MET A 1 -29.04 12.66 1.10
N ALA A 2 -28.97 12.88 2.41
CA ALA A 2 -28.07 13.89 2.99
C ALA A 2 -26.60 13.54 2.71
N ASP A 3 -25.79 14.56 2.44
CA ASP A 3 -24.34 14.39 2.29
C ASP A 3 -23.74 13.98 3.64
N ARG A 4 -22.84 12.99 3.60
CA ARG A 4 -22.14 12.49 4.79
C ARG A 4 -20.65 12.76 4.64
N ILE A 5 -20.00 13.03 5.77
CA ILE A 5 -18.54 13.06 5.82
C ILE A 5 -18.07 11.62 5.73
N THR A 6 -17.36 11.29 4.65
CA THR A 6 -16.70 10.00 4.44
C THR A 6 -15.22 10.20 4.71
N SER A 7 -14.64 9.37 5.58
CA SER A 7 -13.21 9.35 5.88
C SER A 7 -12.54 8.29 5.01
N ILE A 8 -11.68 8.71 4.08
CA ILE A 8 -10.95 7.80 3.18
C ILE A 8 -9.50 7.72 3.66
N ARG A 9 -9.01 6.51 3.88
CA ARG A 9 -7.60 6.25 4.17
C ARG A 9 -6.91 5.80 2.89
N ASN A 10 -5.83 6.49 2.54
CA ASN A 10 -5.00 6.12 1.40
C ASN A 10 -3.84 5.19 1.81
N PRO A 11 -3.27 4.41 0.88
CA PRO A 11 -3.78 4.10 -0.46
C PRO A 11 -5.07 3.25 -0.41
N VAL A 12 -5.94 3.40 -1.41
CA VAL A 12 -7.19 2.61 -1.54
C VAL A 12 -6.97 1.22 -2.13
N ILE A 13 -5.89 1.03 -2.90
CA ILE A 13 -5.41 -0.30 -3.31
C ILE A 13 -3.91 -0.40 -2.96
N PRO A 14 -3.58 -0.95 -1.77
CA PRO A 14 -2.20 -1.03 -1.29
C PRO A 14 -1.41 -2.16 -1.96
N GLY A 15 -0.08 -2.00 -1.98
CA GLY A 15 0.88 -2.88 -2.66
C GLY A 15 1.11 -2.47 -4.12
N PHE A 16 1.80 -3.34 -4.88
CA PHE A 16 2.16 -3.11 -6.28
C PHE A 16 0.94 -3.05 -7.22
N TYR A 17 0.32 -1.87 -7.25
CA TYR A 17 -0.77 -1.44 -8.12
C TYR A 17 -0.50 -0.05 -8.70
N PRO A 18 0.54 0.08 -9.55
CA PRO A 18 0.90 1.32 -10.25
C PRO A 18 -0.06 1.72 -11.36
N ASP A 19 0.15 2.94 -11.87
CA ASP A 19 -0.42 3.46 -13.11
C ASP A 19 -1.95 3.23 -13.23
N PRO A 20 -2.74 3.71 -12.25
CA PRO A 20 -4.17 3.45 -12.20
C PRO A 20 -4.91 4.20 -13.30
N SER A 21 -5.70 3.50 -14.11
CA SER A 21 -6.68 4.11 -14.99
C SER A 21 -8.09 3.66 -14.62
N ILE A 22 -9.04 4.58 -14.71
CA ILE A 22 -10.42 4.39 -14.23
C ILE A 22 -11.44 4.71 -15.32
N CYS A 23 -12.56 4.01 -15.31
CA CYS A 23 -13.77 4.42 -16.01
C CYS A 23 -15.02 4.16 -15.17
N ARG A 24 -16.08 4.94 -15.42
CA ARG A 24 -17.40 4.76 -14.79
C ARG A 24 -18.39 4.21 -15.80
N VAL A 25 -19.15 3.20 -15.40
CA VAL A 25 -20.33 2.72 -16.13
C VAL A 25 -21.52 2.82 -15.19
N ARG A 26 -22.37 3.83 -15.39
CA ARG A 26 -23.49 4.12 -14.48
C ARG A 26 -23.01 4.34 -13.04
N ASN A 27 -23.28 3.43 -12.11
CA ASN A 27 -22.91 3.56 -10.70
C ASN A 27 -21.60 2.87 -10.37
N ASP A 28 -21.06 2.10 -11.31
CA ASP A 28 -19.94 1.21 -11.11
C ASP A 28 -18.67 1.84 -11.66
N PHE A 29 -17.59 1.70 -10.90
CA PHE A 29 -16.25 2.15 -11.26
C PHE A 29 -15.38 0.94 -11.50
N TYR A 30 -14.58 1.00 -12.57
CA TYR A 30 -13.63 -0.04 -12.95
C TYR A 30 -12.24 0.56 -13.07
N LEU A 31 -11.26 -0.10 -12.46
CA LEU A 31 -9.89 0.39 -12.40
C LEU A 31 -8.91 -0.71 -12.83
N VAL A 32 -7.88 -0.33 -13.57
CA VAL A 32 -6.80 -1.22 -14.01
C VAL A 32 -5.44 -0.68 -13.60
N ASN A 33 -4.46 -1.59 -13.42
CA ASN A 33 -3.08 -1.24 -13.07
C ASN A 33 -2.08 -1.94 -13.99
N SER A 34 -0.87 -1.39 -14.14
CA SER A 34 0.22 -2.05 -14.86
C SER A 34 0.73 -3.29 -14.09
N SER A 35 1.39 -4.20 -14.80
CA SER A 35 1.72 -5.54 -14.26
C SER A 35 3.07 -6.09 -14.69
N PHE A 36 3.76 -5.41 -15.60
CA PHE A 36 5.14 -5.72 -15.98
C PHE A 36 5.32 -7.19 -16.38
N GLU A 37 6.25 -7.90 -15.76
CA GLU A 37 6.59 -9.29 -16.09
C GLU A 37 5.64 -10.32 -15.47
N TYR A 38 4.62 -9.89 -14.72
CA TYR A 38 3.72 -10.79 -14.00
C TYR A 38 2.53 -11.23 -14.86
N PHE A 39 2.16 -12.50 -14.72
CA PHE A 39 1.02 -13.11 -15.40
C PHE A 39 0.04 -13.72 -14.39
N PRO A 40 -1.29 -13.60 -14.54
CA PRO A 40 -2.00 -12.80 -15.55
C PRO A 40 -1.70 -11.30 -15.43
N GLY A 41 -1.87 -10.58 -16.55
CA GLY A 41 -1.56 -9.16 -16.66
C GLY A 41 -2.79 -8.26 -16.58
N VAL A 42 -2.56 -7.03 -16.12
CA VAL A 42 -3.56 -5.97 -15.95
C VAL A 42 -4.70 -6.40 -15.04
N PRO A 43 -4.49 -6.44 -13.71
CA PRO A 43 -5.57 -6.70 -12.77
C PRO A 43 -6.67 -5.64 -12.96
N ILE A 44 -7.93 -6.08 -12.89
CA ILE A 44 -9.09 -5.20 -12.98
C ILE A 44 -9.91 -5.27 -11.70
N PHE A 45 -10.26 -4.09 -11.19
CA PHE A 45 -11.01 -3.88 -9.96
C PHE A 45 -12.38 -3.28 -10.25
N HIS A 46 -13.33 -3.55 -9.36
CA HIS A 46 -14.67 -2.98 -9.33
C HIS A 46 -14.91 -2.29 -7.99
N SER A 47 -15.55 -1.13 -8.01
CA SER A 47 -16.01 -0.38 -6.85
C SER A 47 -17.32 0.33 -7.16
N CYS A 48 -18.11 0.64 -6.13
CA CYS A 48 -19.27 1.53 -6.23
C CYS A 48 -19.07 2.86 -5.48
N ASP A 49 -17.92 3.06 -4.84
CA ASP A 49 -17.65 4.21 -3.96
C ASP A 49 -16.24 4.81 -4.09
N LEU A 50 -15.42 4.32 -5.03
CA LEU A 50 -14.03 4.74 -5.29
C LEU A 50 -13.03 4.40 -4.17
N VAL A 51 -13.49 3.83 -3.05
CA VAL A 51 -12.69 3.57 -1.86
C VAL A 51 -12.44 2.08 -1.69
N HIS A 52 -13.51 1.29 -1.77
CA HIS A 52 -13.46 -0.15 -1.57
C HIS A 52 -13.43 -0.84 -2.93
N TRP A 53 -12.33 -1.52 -3.21
CA TRP A 53 -12.05 -2.14 -4.50
C TRP A 53 -11.96 -3.65 -4.38
N ARG A 54 -12.78 -4.36 -5.17
CA ARG A 54 -12.72 -5.80 -5.32
C ARG A 54 -12.06 -6.14 -6.64
N GLN A 55 -10.99 -6.94 -6.62
CA GLN A 55 -10.45 -7.48 -7.87
C GLN A 55 -11.47 -8.45 -8.48
N ILE A 56 -11.84 -8.24 -9.73
CA ILE A 56 -12.85 -9.04 -10.44
C ILE A 56 -12.23 -9.90 -11.56
N GLY A 57 -10.97 -9.66 -11.90
CA GLY A 57 -10.25 -10.45 -12.89
C GLY A 57 -8.92 -9.84 -13.29
N HIS A 58 -8.50 -10.19 -14.50
CA HIS A 58 -7.36 -9.63 -15.22
C HIS A 58 -7.74 -9.45 -16.68
N CYS A 59 -7.23 -8.41 -17.34
CA CYS A 59 -7.54 -8.16 -18.75
C CYS A 59 -6.76 -9.10 -19.70
N LEU A 60 -5.56 -9.53 -19.29
CA LEU A 60 -4.66 -10.36 -20.09
C LEU A 60 -4.41 -11.70 -19.39
N THR A 61 -5.21 -12.71 -19.73
CA THR A 61 -5.25 -14.01 -19.05
C THR A 61 -4.76 -15.18 -19.90
N ARG A 62 -4.41 -14.93 -21.17
CA ARG A 62 -3.93 -15.94 -22.11
C ARG A 62 -2.57 -15.57 -22.67
N GLN A 63 -1.74 -16.58 -22.95
CA GLN A 63 -0.43 -16.38 -23.57
C GLN A 63 -0.52 -15.66 -24.93
N SER A 64 -1.59 -15.88 -25.70
CA SER A 64 -1.83 -15.18 -26.97
C SER A 64 -2.03 -13.67 -26.80
N GLN A 65 -2.54 -13.24 -25.65
CA GLN A 65 -2.73 -11.82 -25.31
C GLN A 65 -1.45 -11.20 -24.73
N LEU A 66 -0.68 -12.00 -23.99
CA LEU A 66 0.44 -11.53 -23.18
C LEU A 66 1.66 -12.47 -23.29
N PRO A 67 2.45 -12.34 -24.37
CA PRO A 67 3.73 -13.02 -24.47
C PRO A 67 4.78 -12.31 -23.60
N LEU A 68 5.22 -12.98 -22.53
CA LEU A 68 6.22 -12.52 -21.55
C LEU A 68 7.42 -13.46 -21.44
N GLU A 69 7.51 -14.49 -22.28
CA GLU A 69 8.65 -15.39 -22.30
C GLU A 69 9.95 -14.58 -22.45
N ARG A 70 10.85 -14.74 -21.46
CA ARG A 70 12.13 -14.01 -21.36
C ARG A 70 12.02 -12.47 -21.32
N ALA A 71 10.85 -11.92 -20.98
CA ALA A 71 10.73 -10.51 -20.65
C ALA A 71 11.76 -10.14 -19.58
N ALA A 72 12.52 -9.04 -19.73
CA ALA A 72 13.42 -8.57 -18.69
C ALA A 72 12.64 -8.25 -17.40
N ALA A 73 13.32 -8.28 -16.23
CA ALA A 73 12.68 -7.83 -15.00
C ALA A 73 12.17 -6.38 -15.15
N SER A 74 10.97 -6.12 -14.65
CA SER A 74 10.25 -4.85 -14.81
C SER A 74 9.97 -4.43 -16.27
N ALA A 75 10.11 -5.32 -17.26
CA ALA A 75 9.58 -5.14 -18.61
C ALA A 75 8.17 -5.74 -18.73
N GLY A 76 7.59 -5.81 -19.93
CA GLY A 76 6.26 -6.39 -20.14
C GLY A 76 5.19 -5.31 -20.14
N ILE A 77 4.14 -5.44 -19.33
CA ILE A 77 2.97 -4.56 -19.41
C ILE A 77 3.14 -3.29 -18.58
N TYR A 78 3.28 -2.16 -19.28
CA TYR A 78 3.35 -0.81 -18.72
C TYR A 78 1.94 -0.21 -18.55
N ALA A 79 1.82 1.10 -18.29
CA ALA A 79 0.57 1.78 -17.97
C ALA A 79 -0.60 1.39 -18.89
N PRO A 80 -1.70 0.83 -18.34
CA PRO A 80 -2.92 0.59 -19.06
C PRO A 80 -3.90 1.76 -18.91
N THR A 81 -4.67 2.04 -19.96
CA THR A 81 -5.85 2.91 -19.91
C THR A 81 -7.11 2.09 -20.13
N ILE A 82 -8.12 2.22 -19.26
CA ILE A 82 -9.45 1.61 -19.43
C ILE A 82 -10.51 2.65 -19.79
N ARG A 83 -11.31 2.38 -20.81
CA ARG A 83 -12.42 3.24 -21.24
C ARG A 83 -13.65 2.40 -21.55
N PHE A 84 -14.82 2.99 -21.36
CA PHE A 84 -16.10 2.38 -21.75
C PHE A 84 -16.77 3.23 -22.83
N HIS A 85 -17.15 2.61 -23.94
CA HIS A 85 -17.85 3.30 -25.02
C HIS A 85 -18.80 2.35 -25.75
N ALA A 86 -20.03 2.82 -25.99
CA ALA A 86 -21.06 2.10 -26.73
C ALA A 86 -21.27 0.63 -26.29
N GLY A 87 -21.35 0.41 -24.97
CA GLY A 87 -21.62 -0.92 -24.40
C GLY A 87 -20.39 -1.82 -24.23
N ARG A 88 -19.19 -1.33 -24.55
CA ARG A 88 -17.95 -2.14 -24.53
C ARG A 88 -16.85 -1.48 -23.71
N PHE A 89 -16.09 -2.32 -23.00
CA PHE A 89 -14.83 -1.94 -22.38
C PHE A 89 -13.69 -2.06 -23.38
N TYR A 90 -12.77 -1.10 -23.34
CA TYR A 90 -11.51 -1.08 -24.06
C TYR A 90 -10.39 -0.89 -23.05
N MET A 91 -9.42 -1.80 -23.05
CA MET A 91 -8.17 -1.64 -22.32
C MET A 91 -7.06 -1.52 -23.36
N ILE A 92 -6.30 -0.44 -23.28
CA ILE A 92 -5.13 -0.19 -24.12
C ILE A 92 -3.89 -0.11 -23.24
N THR A 93 -2.77 -0.69 -23.67
CA THR A 93 -1.51 -0.66 -22.91
C THR A 93 -0.32 -0.88 -23.84
N THR A 94 0.90 -0.85 -23.31
CA THR A 94 2.14 -1.18 -24.00
C THR A 94 2.75 -2.44 -23.43
N ASN A 95 3.02 -3.43 -24.28
CA ASN A 95 3.97 -4.50 -23.96
C ASN A 95 5.36 -4.06 -24.44
N THR A 96 6.21 -3.65 -23.50
CA THR A 96 7.55 -3.15 -23.77
C THR A 96 8.53 -4.24 -24.18
N SER A 97 8.27 -5.51 -23.84
CA SER A 97 9.09 -6.65 -24.26
C SER A 97 9.02 -6.90 -25.76
N ILE A 98 7.93 -6.50 -26.41
CA ILE A 98 7.77 -6.55 -27.88
C ILE A 98 7.71 -5.16 -28.52
N ASN A 99 7.83 -4.10 -27.71
CA ASN A 99 7.74 -2.70 -28.11
C ASN A 99 6.49 -2.41 -28.98
N ARG A 100 5.30 -2.78 -28.48
CA ARG A 100 4.02 -2.55 -29.15
C ARG A 100 2.94 -2.13 -28.17
N HIS A 101 2.07 -1.22 -28.62
CA HIS A 101 0.78 -1.02 -27.96
C HIS A 101 -0.22 -2.08 -28.43
N LEU A 102 -1.14 -2.43 -27.54
CA LEU A 102 -2.22 -3.36 -27.79
C LEU A 102 -3.53 -2.84 -27.20
N ILE A 103 -4.63 -3.12 -27.89
CA ILE A 103 -6.00 -2.93 -27.40
C ILE A 103 -6.65 -4.29 -27.25
N VAL A 104 -7.29 -4.55 -26.10
CA VAL A 104 -8.25 -5.64 -25.92
C VAL A 104 -9.61 -5.05 -25.54
N SER A 105 -10.68 -5.78 -25.85
CA SER A 105 -12.05 -5.35 -25.51
C SER A 105 -12.87 -6.48 -24.90
N ALA A 106 -13.87 -6.09 -24.09
CA ALA A 106 -14.81 -7.02 -23.47
C ALA A 106 -16.20 -6.38 -23.31
N ASP A 107 -17.23 -7.21 -23.28
CA ASP A 107 -18.59 -6.79 -22.92
C ASP A 107 -18.82 -6.86 -21.40
N ASP A 108 -18.17 -7.82 -20.73
CA ASP A 108 -18.08 -7.96 -19.28
C ASP A 108 -16.66 -7.61 -18.81
N PRO A 109 -16.47 -6.68 -17.86
CA PRO A 109 -15.14 -6.28 -17.38
C PRO A 109 -14.39 -7.43 -16.67
N ALA A 110 -15.08 -8.44 -16.13
CA ALA A 110 -14.45 -9.65 -15.60
C ALA A 110 -13.90 -10.57 -16.70
N GLY A 111 -14.28 -10.33 -17.96
CA GLY A 111 -13.86 -11.09 -19.13
C GLY A 111 -14.95 -12.03 -19.68
N PRO A 112 -14.65 -12.77 -20.76
CA PRO A 112 -13.34 -12.86 -21.42
C PRO A 112 -13.02 -11.62 -22.26
N TRP A 113 -11.75 -11.23 -22.24
CA TRP A 113 -11.20 -10.17 -23.09
C TRP A 113 -10.77 -10.73 -24.45
N SER A 114 -10.90 -9.91 -25.50
CA SER A 114 -10.55 -10.28 -26.88
C SER A 114 -9.06 -10.57 -27.09
N GLU A 115 -8.71 -11.13 -28.24
CA GLU A 115 -7.33 -11.09 -28.73
C GLU A 115 -6.86 -9.64 -28.96
N PRO A 116 -5.55 -9.37 -28.87
CA PRO A 116 -5.01 -8.02 -28.95
C PRO A 116 -5.05 -7.47 -30.38
N VAL A 117 -5.53 -6.24 -30.51
CA VAL A 117 -5.37 -5.41 -31.70
C VAL A 117 -4.10 -4.57 -31.52
N LEU A 118 -3.06 -4.86 -32.30
CA LEU A 118 -1.77 -4.19 -32.19
C LEU A 118 -1.76 -2.82 -32.89
N ILE A 119 -1.06 -1.86 -32.29
CA ILE A 119 -0.80 -0.55 -32.88
C ILE A 119 0.70 -0.43 -33.13
N ASN A 120 1.07 -0.17 -34.38
CA ASN A 120 2.47 -0.08 -34.80
C ASN A 120 2.98 1.37 -34.73
N CYS A 121 3.19 1.86 -33.52
CA CYS A 121 3.97 3.06 -33.25
C CYS A 121 4.84 2.86 -31.99
N GLY A 122 5.82 3.74 -31.79
CA GLY A 122 6.62 3.77 -30.57
C GLY A 122 5.97 4.63 -29.49
N GLY A 123 6.63 4.70 -28.33
CA GLY A 123 6.13 5.38 -27.14
C GLY A 123 5.63 4.39 -26.09
N ILE A 124 5.16 4.94 -24.98
CA ILE A 124 4.48 4.23 -23.89
C ILE A 124 3.22 5.01 -23.49
N ASP A 125 2.51 4.51 -22.48
CA ASP A 125 1.34 5.14 -21.87
C ASP A 125 0.25 5.52 -22.87
N PRO A 126 -0.24 4.55 -23.67
CA PRO A 126 -1.28 4.82 -24.63
C PRO A 126 -2.61 5.04 -23.93
N SER A 127 -3.39 5.99 -24.44
CA SER A 127 -4.67 6.39 -23.90
C SER A 127 -5.67 6.62 -25.02
N LEU A 128 -6.95 6.39 -24.71
CA LEU A 128 -8.06 6.57 -25.64
C LEU A 128 -9.02 7.63 -25.11
N PHE A 129 -9.46 8.50 -26.00
CA PHE A 129 -10.55 9.43 -25.77
C PHE A 129 -11.61 9.28 -26.87
N PHE A 130 -12.85 9.04 -26.47
CA PHE A 130 -13.99 8.88 -27.38
C PHE A 130 -14.78 10.20 -27.35
N ASP A 131 -14.74 10.95 -28.46
CA ASP A 131 -15.38 12.26 -28.56
C ASP A 131 -16.85 12.14 -29.01
N ASP A 132 -17.61 13.22 -28.79
CA ASP A 132 -19.03 13.31 -29.11
C ASP A 132 -19.31 13.27 -30.62
N ASP A 133 -18.32 13.63 -31.45
CA ASP A 133 -18.41 13.57 -32.91
C ASP A 133 -18.17 12.16 -33.50
N GLY A 134 -17.89 11.18 -32.63
CA GLY A 134 -17.57 9.80 -32.99
C GLY A 134 -16.10 9.55 -33.34
N THR A 135 -15.26 10.57 -33.28
CA THR A 135 -13.80 10.42 -33.41
C THR A 135 -13.23 9.79 -32.15
N VAL A 136 -12.33 8.82 -32.32
CA VAL A 136 -11.55 8.25 -31.23
C VAL A 136 -10.12 8.72 -31.36
N TYR A 137 -9.63 9.41 -30.34
CA TYR A 137 -8.26 9.90 -30.26
C TYR A 137 -7.40 8.89 -29.51
N PHE A 138 -6.22 8.62 -30.06
CA PHE A 138 -5.13 7.88 -29.43
C PHE A 138 -4.02 8.87 -29.07
N SER A 139 -3.58 8.83 -27.82
CA SER A 139 -2.47 9.64 -27.32
C SER A 139 -1.44 8.75 -26.63
N CYS A 140 -0.15 9.06 -26.77
CA CYS A 140 0.94 8.34 -26.11
C CYS A 140 2.18 9.25 -25.96
N THR A 141 3.22 8.76 -25.31
CA THR A 141 4.51 9.48 -25.29
C THR A 141 5.16 9.47 -26.67
N GLY A 142 5.84 10.56 -27.00
CA GLY A 142 6.69 10.71 -28.18
C GLY A 142 8.06 11.27 -27.81
N GLN A 143 8.91 11.48 -28.81
CA GLN A 143 10.29 11.96 -28.60
C GLN A 143 10.35 13.34 -27.89
N ASP A 144 9.36 14.19 -28.15
CA ASP A 144 9.38 15.61 -27.83
C ASP A 144 8.29 16.03 -26.82
N GLY A 145 7.48 15.09 -26.33
CA GLY A 145 6.25 15.35 -25.60
C GLY A 145 5.15 14.35 -25.95
N ILE A 146 3.90 14.74 -25.69
CA ILE A 146 2.73 13.90 -25.99
C ILE A 146 2.38 14.00 -27.46
N VAL A 147 2.19 12.84 -28.09
CA VAL A 147 1.75 12.73 -29.48
C VAL A 147 0.34 12.17 -29.58
N GLN A 148 -0.42 12.64 -30.56
CA GLN A 148 -1.82 12.25 -30.74
C GLN A 148 -2.18 12.03 -32.22
N ALA A 149 -3.12 11.11 -32.48
CA ALA A 149 -3.78 10.94 -33.77
C ALA A 149 -5.14 10.23 -33.59
N PRO A 150 -6.13 10.45 -34.50
CA PRO A 150 -7.34 9.64 -34.50
C PRO A 150 -7.03 8.17 -34.87
N ILE A 151 -7.77 7.23 -34.29
CA ILE A 151 -7.55 5.78 -34.44
C ILE A 151 -8.83 5.03 -34.79
N ASN A 152 -8.70 3.92 -35.52
CA ASN A 152 -9.73 2.87 -35.55
C ASN A 152 -9.38 1.76 -34.56
N VAL A 153 -10.00 1.77 -33.38
CA VAL A 153 -9.74 0.82 -32.28
C VAL A 153 -9.97 -0.66 -32.64
N ARG A 154 -10.78 -0.96 -33.66
CA ARG A 154 -11.01 -2.36 -34.11
C ARG A 154 -9.87 -2.90 -34.96
N THR A 155 -9.08 -2.01 -35.58
CA THR A 155 -8.01 -2.40 -36.52
C THR A 155 -6.62 -1.94 -36.08
N GLY A 156 -6.52 -1.08 -35.06
CA GLY A 156 -5.27 -0.47 -34.61
C GLY A 156 -4.70 0.56 -35.57
N LYS A 157 -5.38 0.87 -36.69
CA LYS A 157 -4.89 1.81 -37.70
C LYS A 157 -5.12 3.25 -37.27
N LEU A 158 -4.04 4.02 -37.20
CA LEU A 158 -4.08 5.48 -37.08
C LEU A 158 -4.62 6.07 -38.39
N ARG A 159 -5.49 7.07 -38.28
CA ARG A 159 -6.12 7.77 -39.42
C ARG A 159 -5.32 8.97 -39.91
N SER A 160 -4.27 9.36 -39.18
CA SER A 160 -3.31 10.39 -39.56
C SER A 160 -1.92 10.05 -39.00
N LYS A 161 -0.92 10.85 -39.37
CA LYS A 161 0.37 10.85 -38.67
C LYS A 161 0.19 11.35 -37.24
N LEU A 162 0.98 10.79 -36.31
CA LEU A 162 1.11 11.28 -34.94
C LEU A 162 1.69 12.70 -34.96
N ARG A 163 1.10 13.58 -34.14
CA ARG A 163 1.53 14.98 -34.00
C ARG A 163 1.80 15.26 -32.53
N CYS A 164 2.89 15.95 -32.23
CA CYS A 164 3.15 16.45 -30.88
C CYS A 164 2.13 17.56 -30.57
N VAL A 165 1.29 17.34 -29.56
CA VAL A 165 0.21 18.27 -29.16
C VAL A 165 0.59 19.11 -27.94
N TRP A 166 1.46 18.58 -27.07
CA TRP A 166 1.97 19.32 -25.92
C TRP A 166 3.29 18.73 -25.42
N ARG A 167 4.24 19.59 -25.04
CA ARG A 167 5.58 19.19 -24.55
C ARG A 167 5.68 19.04 -23.03
N GLY A 168 4.57 19.29 -22.31
CA GLY A 168 4.58 19.43 -20.86
C GLY A 168 5.01 20.83 -20.40
N THR A 169 5.18 20.98 -19.10
CA THR A 169 5.61 22.23 -18.43
C THR A 169 7.13 22.40 -18.38
N GLY A 170 7.88 21.37 -18.78
CA GLY A 170 9.35 21.36 -18.82
C GLY A 170 9.99 20.39 -17.82
N GLY A 171 9.17 19.63 -17.08
CA GLY A 171 9.62 18.51 -16.27
C GLY A 171 10.14 17.34 -17.11
N LYS A 172 10.93 16.47 -16.46
CA LYS A 172 11.49 15.26 -17.07
C LYS A 172 10.36 14.28 -17.43
N ALA A 173 10.51 13.57 -18.55
CA ALA A 173 9.66 12.44 -18.95
C ALA A 173 8.14 12.75 -18.90
N PRO A 174 7.65 13.67 -19.76
CA PRO A 174 6.20 13.88 -19.91
C PRO A 174 5.53 12.57 -20.37
N GLU A 175 4.65 12.02 -19.53
CA GLU A 175 4.07 10.68 -19.69
C GLU A 175 2.61 10.61 -19.20
N GLY A 176 1.97 9.43 -19.21
CA GLY A 176 0.59 9.25 -18.76
C GLY A 176 -0.47 10.18 -19.38
N PRO A 177 -0.52 10.40 -20.71
CA PRO A 177 -1.44 11.39 -21.28
C PRO A 177 -2.89 10.93 -21.25
N HIS A 178 -3.79 11.72 -20.67
CA HIS A 178 -5.23 11.53 -20.77
C HIS A 178 -5.91 12.79 -21.30
N LEU A 179 -6.69 12.61 -22.38
CA LEU A 179 -7.51 13.66 -22.97
C LEU A 179 -8.95 13.56 -22.41
N TYR A 180 -9.48 14.70 -21.98
CA TYR A 180 -10.86 14.84 -21.50
C TYR A 180 -11.53 16.00 -22.23
N LYS A 181 -12.85 16.03 -22.23
CA LYS A 181 -13.64 17.16 -22.72
C LYS A 181 -14.62 17.60 -21.64
N ARG A 182 -14.62 18.89 -21.33
CA ARG A 182 -15.53 19.51 -20.37
C ARG A 182 -15.92 20.88 -20.90
N GLY A 183 -17.22 21.10 -21.11
CA GLY A 183 -17.71 22.28 -21.79
C GLY A 183 -17.14 22.39 -23.20
N SER A 184 -16.53 23.53 -23.52
CA SER A 184 -15.88 23.76 -24.82
C SER A 184 -14.40 23.40 -24.85
N TRP A 185 -13.84 22.95 -23.73
CA TRP A 185 -12.41 22.69 -23.57
C TRP A 185 -12.09 21.21 -23.68
N TYR A 186 -11.01 20.92 -24.40
CA TYR A 186 -10.25 19.69 -24.29
C TYR A 186 -9.15 19.89 -23.27
N TYR A 187 -9.06 19.02 -22.28
CA TYR A 187 -8.01 19.01 -21.27
C TYR A 187 -7.06 17.85 -21.54
N LEU A 188 -5.77 18.14 -21.65
CA LEU A 188 -4.71 17.15 -21.72
C LEU A 188 -3.96 17.14 -20.40
N MET A 189 -4.16 16.09 -19.62
CA MET A 189 -3.48 15.84 -18.35
C MET A 189 -2.34 14.85 -18.56
N ILE A 190 -1.20 15.10 -17.91
CA ILE A 190 0.02 14.29 -18.03
C ILE A 190 0.74 14.22 -16.68
N ALA A 191 1.62 13.23 -16.54
CA ALA A 191 2.63 13.18 -15.50
C ALA A 191 3.97 13.77 -15.98
N GLU A 192 4.73 14.36 -15.07
CA GLU A 192 6.09 14.87 -15.30
C GLU A 192 6.98 14.66 -14.06
N GLY A 193 8.29 14.80 -14.23
CA GLY A 193 9.28 14.71 -13.15
C GLY A 193 9.89 13.32 -12.95
N GLY A 194 9.41 12.32 -13.70
CA GLY A 194 9.70 10.90 -13.49
C GLY A 194 8.87 10.31 -12.34
N THR A 195 8.65 9.00 -12.33
CA THR A 195 7.81 8.30 -11.34
C THR A 195 8.47 8.13 -9.96
N GLU A 196 9.46 8.97 -9.63
CA GLU A 196 10.19 8.98 -8.34
C GLU A 196 9.84 10.23 -7.50
N TYR A 197 10.72 10.71 -6.63
CA TYR A 197 10.45 11.84 -5.72
C TYR A 197 10.19 13.19 -6.40
N GLY A 198 10.45 13.30 -7.72
CA GLY A 198 10.15 14.48 -8.53
C GLY A 198 8.75 14.49 -9.14
N HIS A 199 8.00 13.39 -9.01
CA HIS A 199 6.73 13.15 -9.71
C HIS A 199 5.69 14.23 -9.43
N MET A 200 4.97 14.61 -10.47
CA MET A 200 3.90 15.59 -10.42
C MET A 200 2.91 15.37 -11.55
N GLU A 201 1.66 15.77 -11.33
CA GLU A 201 0.62 15.82 -12.35
C GLU A 201 0.46 17.24 -12.87
N THR A 202 0.44 17.40 -14.19
CA THR A 202 0.24 18.68 -14.86
C THR A 202 -0.87 18.60 -15.89
N ILE A 203 -1.49 19.73 -16.20
CA ILE A 203 -2.60 19.80 -17.15
C ILE A 203 -2.52 21.03 -18.03
N ALA A 204 -3.00 20.90 -19.26
CA ALA A 204 -3.19 21.98 -20.22
C ALA A 204 -4.57 21.84 -20.89
N ARG A 205 -5.07 22.91 -21.52
CA ARG A 205 -6.36 22.85 -22.24
C ARG A 205 -6.32 23.53 -23.60
N SER A 206 -7.26 23.18 -24.48
CA SER A 206 -7.43 23.82 -25.79
C SER A 206 -8.88 23.73 -26.26
N MET A 207 -9.29 24.64 -27.14
CA MET A 207 -10.61 24.55 -27.81
C MET A 207 -10.61 23.53 -28.96
N SER A 208 -9.44 22.95 -29.27
CA SER A 208 -9.24 21.94 -30.30
C SER A 208 -8.50 20.74 -29.70
N PRO A 209 -8.87 19.49 -30.02
CA PRO A 209 -8.15 18.32 -29.52
C PRO A 209 -6.71 18.27 -30.03
N ASP A 210 -6.41 18.93 -31.16
CA ASP A 210 -5.07 19.02 -31.75
C ASP A 210 -4.23 20.20 -31.20
N GLY A 211 -4.78 20.98 -30.27
CA GLY A 211 -4.13 22.16 -29.71
C GLY A 211 -4.24 23.42 -30.58
N PRO A 212 -3.42 24.46 -30.30
CA PRO A 212 -2.38 24.47 -29.27
C PRO A 212 -2.97 24.41 -27.86
N PHE A 213 -2.29 23.69 -26.96
CA PHE A 213 -2.68 23.57 -25.55
C PHE A 213 -2.05 24.68 -24.70
N GLU A 214 -2.86 25.43 -23.95
CA GLU A 214 -2.41 26.39 -22.95
C GLU A 214 -2.19 25.67 -21.60
N PRO A 215 -1.01 25.80 -20.95
CA PRO A 215 -0.78 25.19 -19.65
C PRO A 215 -1.63 25.82 -18.54
N CYS A 216 -2.08 25.00 -17.59
CA CYS A 216 -2.71 25.49 -16.37
C CYS A 216 -1.75 26.42 -15.61
N PRO A 217 -2.18 27.64 -15.22
CA PRO A 217 -1.33 28.58 -14.47
C PRO A 217 -1.05 28.11 -13.03
N HIS A 218 -1.75 27.08 -12.56
CA HIS A 218 -1.61 26.49 -11.23
C HIS A 218 -0.84 25.16 -11.23
N ASN A 219 -0.23 24.78 -12.35
CA ASN A 219 0.57 23.56 -12.40
C ASN A 219 1.71 23.56 -11.36
N PRO A 220 2.04 22.39 -10.77
CA PRO A 220 1.34 21.10 -10.92
C PRO A 220 0.04 21.02 -10.11
N ILE A 221 -0.94 20.29 -10.62
CA ILE A 221 -2.26 20.10 -9.99
C ILE A 221 -2.27 19.02 -8.90
N LEU A 222 -1.19 18.22 -8.82
CA LEU A 222 -0.89 17.25 -7.77
C LEU A 222 0.63 17.05 -7.67
N THR A 223 1.21 17.18 -6.48
CA THR A 223 2.59 16.72 -6.23
C THR A 223 2.93 16.72 -4.73
N HIS A 224 3.78 15.78 -4.33
CA HIS A 224 4.48 15.82 -3.03
C HIS A 224 5.99 16.06 -3.18
N ARG A 225 6.47 16.49 -4.35
CA ARG A 225 7.88 16.85 -4.51
C ARG A 225 8.27 17.93 -3.50
N SER A 226 9.50 17.83 -2.99
CA SER A 226 10.10 18.82 -2.07
C SER A 226 9.40 18.98 -0.71
N ILE A 227 8.56 18.03 -0.28
CA ILE A 227 7.95 18.02 1.07
C ILE A 227 8.21 16.70 1.81
N GLY A 228 8.30 16.76 3.14
CA GLY A 228 8.47 15.59 4.01
C GLY A 228 7.14 14.89 4.34
N SER A 229 6.50 14.31 3.33
CA SER A 229 5.23 13.57 3.48
C SER A 229 5.46 12.05 3.58
N PRO A 230 4.64 11.30 4.34
CA PRO A 230 4.67 9.84 4.35
C PRO A 230 4.23 9.22 3.01
N TYR A 231 3.65 10.02 2.11
CA TYR A 231 3.40 9.65 0.72
C TYR A 231 4.30 10.45 -0.20
N GLN A 232 4.93 9.79 -1.17
CA GLN A 232 5.82 10.41 -2.13
C GLN A 232 5.50 9.95 -3.54
N ALA A 233 6.17 10.55 -4.53
CA ALA A 233 6.05 10.18 -5.94
C ALA A 233 4.61 10.19 -6.49
N LEU A 234 3.78 11.14 -6.06
CA LEU A 234 2.39 11.25 -6.51
C LEU A 234 2.31 11.75 -7.97
N GLY A 235 1.54 11.05 -8.81
CA GLY A 235 1.31 11.42 -10.21
C GLY A 235 0.65 10.28 -10.99
N HIS A 236 0.70 10.34 -12.32
CA HIS A 236 0.09 9.39 -13.25
C HIS A 236 -1.41 9.23 -12.95
N ALA A 237 -2.12 10.36 -12.98
CA ALA A 237 -3.52 10.42 -12.56
C ALA A 237 -4.50 10.11 -13.71
N ASP A 238 -5.70 9.62 -13.37
CA ASP A 238 -6.84 9.50 -14.28
C ASP A 238 -8.11 10.04 -13.58
N LEU A 239 -8.87 10.88 -14.28
CA LEU A 239 -10.01 11.61 -13.73
C LEU A 239 -11.32 10.86 -13.96
N VAL A 240 -12.22 10.93 -12.98
CA VAL A 240 -13.59 10.41 -13.11
C VAL A 240 -14.60 11.33 -12.45
N GLU A 241 -15.75 11.49 -13.10
CA GLU A 241 -16.91 12.19 -12.55
C GLU A 241 -17.93 11.18 -12.02
N ASP A 242 -18.40 11.39 -10.79
CA ASP A 242 -19.48 10.59 -10.20
C ASP A 242 -20.88 11.03 -10.70
N LEU A 243 -21.93 10.32 -10.30
CA LEU A 243 -23.30 10.64 -10.74
C LEU A 243 -23.86 11.97 -10.21
N ARG A 244 -23.21 12.58 -9.23
CA ARG A 244 -23.61 13.86 -8.66
C ARG A 244 -22.81 15.03 -9.24
N GLY A 245 -21.91 14.75 -10.19
CA GLY A 245 -21.03 15.76 -10.80
C GLY A 245 -19.81 16.09 -9.95
N ASN A 246 -19.51 15.33 -8.89
CA ASN A 246 -18.25 15.50 -8.17
C ASN A 246 -17.13 14.81 -8.95
N TRP A 247 -15.99 15.47 -9.02
CA TRP A 247 -14.81 14.95 -9.69
C TRP A 247 -13.84 14.32 -8.71
N TRP A 248 -13.20 13.25 -9.16
CA TRP A 248 -12.24 12.47 -8.41
C TRP A 248 -11.05 12.16 -9.31
N ALA A 249 -9.89 11.97 -8.70
CA ALA A 249 -8.69 11.48 -9.36
C ALA A 249 -8.25 10.20 -8.66
N VAL A 250 -7.92 9.18 -9.46
CA VAL A 250 -7.05 8.08 -9.01
C VAL A 250 -5.64 8.37 -9.52
N PHE A 251 -4.62 8.02 -8.74
CA PHE A 251 -3.22 8.28 -9.08
C PHE A 251 -2.31 7.33 -8.30
N LEU A 252 -1.06 7.18 -8.75
CA LEU A 252 -0.09 6.36 -8.04
C LEU A 252 0.65 7.15 -6.96
N GLY A 253 1.24 6.43 -6.01
CA GLY A 253 2.14 6.99 -5.00
C GLY A 253 2.92 5.90 -4.26
N VAL A 254 3.85 6.29 -3.38
CA VAL A 254 4.66 5.34 -2.58
C VAL A 254 4.65 5.69 -1.09
N ARG A 255 4.82 4.68 -0.23
CA ARG A 255 5.02 4.81 1.22
C ARG A 255 6.48 4.50 1.63
N PRO A 256 7.43 5.44 1.44
CA PRO A 256 8.84 5.17 1.67
C PRO A 256 9.18 5.05 3.16
N GLN A 257 10.23 4.30 3.46
CA GLN A 257 10.78 4.02 4.77
C GLN A 257 12.25 4.46 4.85
N GLY A 258 12.71 4.77 6.07
CA GLY A 258 14.11 5.10 6.34
C GLY A 258 14.60 6.42 5.71
N TYR A 259 15.92 6.64 5.78
CA TYR A 259 16.61 7.79 5.20
C TYR A 259 17.94 7.37 4.54
N PRO A 260 18.22 7.72 3.27
CA PRO A 260 17.29 8.31 2.30
C PRO A 260 16.02 7.46 2.11
N PRO A 261 14.89 8.07 1.73
CA PRO A 261 13.61 7.37 1.63
C PRO A 261 13.69 6.24 0.59
N ARG A 262 13.14 5.08 0.93
CA ARG A 262 13.12 3.88 0.09
C ARG A 262 11.78 3.14 0.19
N TYR A 263 11.24 2.63 -0.91
CA TYR A 263 9.98 1.87 -0.89
C TYR A 263 10.13 0.47 -1.49
N HIS A 264 9.50 -0.53 -0.87
CA HIS A 264 9.56 -1.93 -1.31
C HIS A 264 8.19 -2.52 -1.65
N LEU A 265 7.08 -1.90 -1.21
CA LEU A 265 5.72 -2.36 -1.57
C LEU A 265 5.35 -2.10 -3.04
N GLY A 266 6.20 -1.36 -3.77
CA GLY A 266 5.90 -0.83 -5.10
C GLY A 266 5.09 0.47 -5.03
N ARG A 267 4.70 0.96 -6.21
CA ARG A 267 3.77 2.09 -6.36
C ARG A 267 2.34 1.58 -6.17
N GLU A 268 1.56 2.30 -5.38
CA GLU A 268 0.23 1.92 -4.88
C GLU A 268 -0.83 2.88 -5.43
N THR A 269 -2.11 2.50 -5.43
CA THR A 269 -3.21 3.34 -5.95
C THR A 269 -3.87 4.18 -4.86
N PHE A 270 -3.95 5.48 -5.10
CA PHE A 270 -4.54 6.50 -4.23
C PHE A 270 -5.78 7.11 -4.87
N VAL A 271 -6.61 7.77 -4.06
CA VAL A 271 -7.75 8.58 -4.51
C VAL A 271 -7.77 9.93 -3.82
N ALA A 272 -8.23 10.97 -4.52
CA ALA A 272 -8.53 12.28 -3.95
C ALA A 272 -9.68 12.98 -4.70
N PRO A 273 -10.44 13.86 -4.03
CA PRO A 273 -11.40 14.72 -4.70
C PRO A 273 -10.70 15.73 -5.60
N VAL A 274 -11.41 16.21 -6.61
CA VAL A 274 -10.96 17.25 -7.53
C VAL A 274 -11.88 18.44 -7.45
N THR A 275 -11.31 19.63 -7.23
CA THR A 275 -12.03 20.90 -7.23
C THR A 275 -11.73 21.64 -8.51
N TRP A 276 -12.77 22.15 -9.17
CA TRP A 276 -12.63 23.03 -10.33
C TRP A 276 -12.61 24.49 -9.85
N THR A 277 -11.58 25.24 -10.22
CA THR A 277 -11.45 26.67 -9.94
C THR A 277 -12.47 27.49 -10.73
N SER A 278 -12.65 28.76 -10.36
CA SER A 278 -13.57 29.67 -11.05
C SER A 278 -13.22 29.94 -12.51
N ASP A 279 -11.96 29.75 -12.89
CA ASP A 279 -11.43 29.84 -14.25
C ASP A 279 -11.31 28.46 -14.95
N ASP A 280 -12.00 27.45 -14.42
CA ASP A 280 -12.22 26.12 -14.98
C ASP A 280 -10.93 25.28 -15.12
N TRP A 281 -10.12 25.24 -14.06
CA TRP A 281 -8.97 24.34 -13.92
C TRP A 281 -9.15 23.36 -12.75
N PRO A 282 -8.78 22.08 -12.89
CA PRO A 282 -8.87 21.12 -11.81
C PRO A 282 -7.67 21.23 -10.86
N ILE A 283 -7.91 21.07 -9.57
CA ILE A 283 -6.90 20.89 -8.53
C ILE A 283 -7.24 19.62 -7.75
N ILE A 284 -6.26 18.72 -7.58
CA ILE A 284 -6.43 17.44 -6.91
C ILE A 284 -6.14 17.61 -5.41
N GLY A 285 -6.99 17.04 -4.55
CA GLY A 285 -6.84 17.11 -3.10
C GLY A 285 -6.94 18.55 -2.57
N ARG A 286 -6.14 18.87 -1.55
CA ARG A 286 -6.06 20.22 -0.99
C ARG A 286 -4.82 20.93 -1.52
N GLU A 287 -5.01 21.85 -2.46
CA GLU A 287 -3.93 22.62 -3.08
C GLU A 287 -2.85 21.71 -3.72
N GLY A 288 -3.27 20.64 -4.39
CA GLY A 288 -2.36 19.69 -5.04
C GLY A 288 -1.69 18.69 -4.10
N ARG A 289 -2.20 18.54 -2.87
CA ARG A 289 -1.63 17.66 -1.83
C ARG A 289 -2.68 16.75 -1.22
N VAL A 290 -2.23 15.60 -0.71
CA VAL A 290 -3.10 14.54 -0.19
C VAL A 290 -2.58 14.07 1.18
N GLY A 291 -3.45 14.09 2.18
CA GLY A 291 -3.15 13.57 3.52
C GLY A 291 -3.33 12.05 3.60
N THR A 292 -2.88 11.46 4.71
CA THR A 292 -3.07 10.03 5.00
C THR A 292 -4.53 9.62 5.12
N VAL A 293 -5.30 10.52 5.73
CA VAL A 293 -6.75 10.46 5.78
C VAL A 293 -7.28 11.72 5.11
N ILE A 294 -8.24 11.54 4.21
CA ILE A 294 -9.00 12.64 3.60
C ILE A 294 -10.44 12.55 4.08
N ASN A 295 -10.96 13.67 4.59
CA ASN A 295 -12.35 13.80 4.94
C ASN A 295 -13.06 14.50 3.78
N VAL A 296 -14.01 13.80 3.17
CA VAL A 296 -14.73 14.29 2.00
C VAL A 296 -16.22 14.25 2.30
N THR A 297 -16.88 15.40 2.10
CA THR A 297 -18.33 15.44 2.05
C THR A 297 -18.74 14.98 0.67
N CYS A 298 -19.11 13.71 0.54
CA CYS A 298 -19.59 13.16 -0.71
C CYS A 298 -20.86 12.34 -0.50
N GLY A 299 -21.59 12.17 -1.59
CA GLY A 299 -22.83 11.43 -1.61
C GLY A 299 -22.70 9.99 -2.05
N LEU A 300 -21.47 9.47 -2.13
CA LEU A 300 -21.18 8.08 -2.50
C LEU A 300 -21.65 7.17 -1.37
N LYS A 301 -22.35 6.10 -1.75
CA LYS A 301 -22.79 5.09 -0.78
C LYS A 301 -21.64 4.11 -0.59
N GLU A 302 -21.14 4.00 0.64
CA GLU A 302 -20.14 2.99 0.98
C GLU A 302 -20.57 1.60 0.50
N CYS A 303 -19.64 0.93 -0.17
CA CYS A 303 -19.77 -0.40 -0.72
C CYS A 303 -18.59 -1.26 -0.25
N PRO A 304 -18.51 -1.55 1.07
CA PRO A 304 -17.39 -2.28 1.63
C PRO A 304 -17.24 -3.64 0.94
N VAL A 305 -16.00 -3.97 0.62
CA VAL A 305 -15.63 -5.28 0.08
C VAL A 305 -15.28 -6.19 1.25
N PRO A 306 -15.57 -7.51 1.17
CA PRO A 306 -15.13 -8.46 2.19
C PRO A 306 -13.62 -8.32 2.43
N PRO A 307 -13.15 -8.45 3.69
CA PRO A 307 -11.74 -8.42 3.98
C PRO A 307 -11.04 -9.54 3.20
N LEU A 308 -9.78 -9.30 2.87
CA LEU A 308 -8.99 -10.30 2.17
C LEU A 308 -8.93 -11.58 3.03
N VAL A 309 -9.32 -12.71 2.45
CA VAL A 309 -9.18 -14.01 3.13
C VAL A 309 -7.69 -14.23 3.36
N SER A 310 -7.29 -14.31 4.64
CA SER A 310 -5.87 -14.44 4.99
C SER A 310 -5.30 -15.74 4.43
N ARG A 311 -6.05 -16.84 4.57
CA ARG A 311 -5.64 -18.19 4.17
C ARG A 311 -6.21 -18.64 2.83
N ASP A 312 -5.37 -19.31 2.05
CA ASP A 312 -5.76 -20.12 0.90
C ASP A 312 -5.34 -21.56 1.12
N ASP A 313 -6.32 -22.45 1.29
CA ASP A 313 -6.12 -23.88 1.49
C ASP A 313 -6.01 -24.66 0.16
N PHE A 314 -6.04 -23.96 -0.99
CA PHE A 314 -5.89 -24.56 -2.31
C PHE A 314 -6.89 -25.69 -2.66
N ASP A 315 -8.04 -25.71 -1.98
CA ASP A 315 -9.14 -26.66 -2.22
C ASP A 315 -9.94 -26.39 -3.51
N SER A 316 -9.70 -25.25 -4.16
CA SER A 316 -10.35 -24.85 -5.41
C SER A 316 -9.65 -25.48 -6.63
N THR A 317 -10.39 -25.66 -7.72
CA THR A 317 -9.81 -26.09 -9.01
C THR A 317 -9.10 -24.96 -9.78
N THR A 318 -9.22 -23.72 -9.30
CA THR A 318 -8.58 -22.53 -9.88
C THR A 318 -7.93 -21.69 -8.80
N LEU A 319 -6.75 -21.14 -9.09
CA LEU A 319 -6.10 -20.15 -8.24
C LEU A 319 -6.98 -18.91 -8.06
N LYS A 320 -7.02 -18.36 -6.85
CA LYS A 320 -7.60 -17.04 -6.56
C LYS A 320 -6.90 -15.94 -7.38
N LEU A 321 -7.61 -14.85 -7.62
CA LEU A 321 -7.16 -13.74 -8.49
C LEU A 321 -5.92 -12.98 -8.00
N ASP A 322 -5.60 -13.11 -6.70
CA ASP A 322 -4.42 -12.51 -6.07
C ASP A 322 -3.11 -13.19 -6.49
N TRP A 323 -3.18 -14.44 -6.95
CA TRP A 323 -2.02 -15.21 -7.38
C TRP A 323 -1.54 -14.79 -8.76
N ALA A 324 -0.23 -14.64 -8.87
CA ALA A 324 0.46 -14.37 -10.12
C ALA A 324 1.65 -15.33 -10.27
N PHE A 325 2.13 -15.39 -11.50
CA PHE A 325 3.32 -16.09 -11.94
C PHE A 325 4.35 -15.07 -12.43
N LEU A 326 5.63 -15.46 -12.42
CA LEU A 326 6.68 -14.75 -13.14
C LEU A 326 6.65 -15.19 -14.60
N ARG A 327 6.36 -14.25 -15.50
CA ARG A 327 6.18 -14.46 -16.95
C ARG A 327 5.07 -15.48 -17.24
N ASN A 328 5.00 -16.00 -18.46
CA ASN A 328 4.02 -17.05 -18.76
C ASN A 328 4.40 -18.35 -18.02
N PRO A 329 3.52 -18.89 -17.17
CA PRO A 329 3.82 -20.11 -16.43
C PRO A 329 3.90 -21.32 -17.35
N ARG A 330 4.79 -22.24 -17.01
CA ARG A 330 4.85 -23.55 -17.66
C ARG A 330 3.81 -24.46 -17.02
N GLU A 331 2.91 -25.02 -17.84
CA GLU A 331 1.83 -25.90 -17.35
C GLU A 331 2.34 -27.12 -16.57
N ALA A 332 3.55 -27.59 -16.87
CA ALA A 332 4.17 -28.72 -16.18
C ALA A 332 4.75 -28.37 -14.79
N ASP A 333 4.92 -27.08 -14.47
CA ASP A 333 5.64 -26.64 -13.28
C ASP A 333 4.71 -26.44 -12.06
N TRP A 334 3.38 -26.51 -12.24
CA TRP A 334 2.40 -26.34 -11.16
C TRP A 334 1.09 -27.10 -11.38
N SER A 335 0.37 -27.44 -10.31
CA SER A 335 -0.96 -28.06 -10.40
C SER A 335 -1.75 -27.92 -9.09
N LEU A 336 -3.07 -27.73 -9.21
CA LEU A 336 -4.04 -27.90 -8.10
C LEU A 336 -4.74 -29.28 -8.14
N ALA A 337 -4.57 -30.03 -9.23
CA ALA A 337 -5.26 -31.30 -9.44
C ALA A 337 -4.39 -32.52 -9.12
N ALA A 338 -3.07 -32.39 -9.26
CA ALA A 338 -2.12 -33.49 -9.02
C ALA A 338 -2.03 -33.90 -7.54
N ALA A 339 -2.40 -33.00 -6.63
CA ALA A 339 -2.59 -33.24 -5.20
C ALA A 339 -3.76 -32.38 -4.71
N PRO A 340 -5.00 -32.91 -4.72
CA PRO A 340 -6.16 -32.16 -4.26
C PRO A 340 -5.96 -31.59 -2.84
N GLY A 341 -6.39 -30.35 -2.62
CA GLY A 341 -6.17 -29.61 -1.37
C GLY A 341 -4.73 -29.10 -1.19
N HIS A 342 -3.93 -29.06 -2.27
CA HIS A 342 -2.57 -28.53 -2.26
C HIS A 342 -2.28 -27.76 -3.54
N LEU A 343 -1.43 -26.75 -3.45
CA LEU A 343 -0.67 -26.26 -4.60
C LEU A 343 0.59 -27.12 -4.75
N ARG A 344 0.66 -27.94 -5.80
CA ARG A 344 1.85 -28.69 -6.16
C ARG A 344 2.74 -27.87 -7.09
N LEU A 345 4.02 -27.72 -6.75
CA LEU A 345 5.05 -27.15 -7.63
C LEU A 345 6.07 -28.23 -8.02
N HIS A 346 6.34 -28.34 -9.33
CA HIS A 346 7.41 -29.17 -9.87
C HIS A 346 8.63 -28.29 -10.13
N GLY A 347 9.60 -28.33 -9.21
CA GLY A 347 10.78 -27.46 -9.30
C GLY A 347 11.53 -27.65 -10.62
N SER A 348 11.67 -26.59 -11.41
CA SER A 348 12.35 -26.65 -12.70
C SER A 348 13.85 -26.31 -12.58
N ALA A 349 14.58 -26.45 -13.68
CA ALA A 349 15.98 -26.02 -13.76
C ALA A 349 16.13 -24.49 -13.60
N VAL A 350 15.05 -23.74 -13.84
CA VAL A 350 15.02 -22.28 -13.69
C VAL A 350 14.89 -21.94 -12.21
N SER A 351 15.83 -21.16 -11.70
CA SER A 351 15.81 -20.61 -10.35
C SER A 351 15.32 -19.16 -10.33
N LEU A 352 15.11 -18.63 -9.12
CA LEU A 352 14.75 -17.21 -8.88
C LEU A 352 15.74 -16.22 -9.49
N ASN A 353 16.99 -16.65 -9.77
CA ASN A 353 18.05 -15.80 -10.30
C ASN A 353 17.96 -15.55 -11.82
N HIS A 354 17.02 -16.19 -12.51
CA HIS A 354 16.90 -16.14 -13.97
C HIS A 354 15.76 -15.24 -14.43
N GLU A 355 15.97 -14.59 -15.58
CA GLU A 355 14.91 -13.89 -16.31
C GLU A 355 14.10 -14.85 -17.19
N ASP A 356 13.47 -15.84 -16.55
CA ASP A 356 12.64 -16.87 -17.19
C ASP A 356 11.43 -17.21 -16.27
N SER A 357 10.64 -18.23 -16.56
CA SER A 357 9.51 -18.66 -15.72
C SER A 357 9.92 -19.82 -14.79
N PRO A 358 10.28 -19.55 -13.52
CA PRO A 358 10.48 -20.60 -12.52
C PRO A 358 9.14 -21.20 -12.06
N ALA A 359 9.21 -22.38 -11.41
CA ALA A 359 8.07 -22.91 -10.68
C ALA A 359 7.81 -22.03 -9.44
N TRP A 360 6.92 -21.06 -9.60
CA TRP A 360 6.73 -19.93 -8.69
C TRP A 360 5.29 -19.44 -8.75
N VAL A 361 4.67 -19.27 -7.59
CA VAL A 361 3.31 -18.72 -7.46
C VAL A 361 3.33 -17.74 -6.29
N GLY A 362 3.02 -16.48 -6.57
CA GLY A 362 3.19 -15.40 -5.61
C GLY A 362 2.05 -14.42 -5.58
N ARG A 363 1.96 -13.68 -4.47
CA ARG A 363 1.04 -12.58 -4.28
C ARG A 363 1.79 -11.33 -3.84
N ARG A 364 1.25 -10.16 -4.16
CA ARG A 364 1.83 -8.86 -3.81
C ARG A 364 1.90 -8.69 -2.29
N GLN A 365 3.00 -8.18 -1.77
CA GLN A 365 3.04 -7.65 -0.41
C GLN A 365 2.29 -6.31 -0.37
N ARG A 366 1.20 -6.24 0.41
CA ARG A 366 0.31 -5.07 0.47
C ARG A 366 0.50 -4.24 1.74
N HIS A 367 1.21 -4.77 2.73
CA HIS A 367 1.37 -4.15 4.03
C HIS A 367 2.83 -4.14 4.44
N LEU A 368 3.25 -3.05 5.08
CA LEU A 368 4.58 -2.94 5.68
C LEU A 368 4.74 -3.93 6.85
N ARG A 369 3.64 -4.21 7.55
CA ARG A 369 3.57 -5.20 8.62
C ARG A 369 2.62 -6.32 8.23
N CYS A 370 3.17 -7.51 7.99
CA CYS A 370 2.40 -8.71 7.69
C CYS A 370 3.18 -9.97 8.05
N GLU A 371 2.46 -11.06 8.26
CA GLU A 371 3.01 -12.39 8.44
C GLU A 371 2.57 -13.26 7.25
N VAL A 372 3.52 -13.96 6.65
CA VAL A 372 3.29 -14.99 5.65
C VAL A 372 3.68 -16.33 6.22
N THR A 373 2.75 -17.28 6.24
CA THR A 373 3.02 -18.66 6.66
C THR A 373 2.52 -19.66 5.63
N THR A 374 3.18 -20.81 5.56
CA THR A 374 2.73 -21.95 4.76
C THR A 374 3.13 -23.25 5.43
N LYS A 375 2.38 -24.31 5.16
CA LYS A 375 2.80 -25.68 5.41
C LYS A 375 3.15 -26.35 4.09
N MET A 376 4.34 -26.90 4.02
CA MET A 376 4.90 -27.52 2.81
C MET A 376 5.36 -28.94 3.13
N ARG A 377 5.13 -29.86 2.19
CA ARG A 377 5.78 -31.16 2.14
C ARG A 377 6.77 -31.20 0.98
N PHE A 378 8.03 -31.50 1.28
CA PHE A 378 9.10 -31.60 0.28
C PHE A 378 10.23 -32.52 0.76
N GLU A 379 10.58 -33.54 -0.04
CA GLU A 379 11.57 -34.58 0.30
C GLU A 379 12.77 -34.56 -0.67
N PRO A 380 13.61 -33.50 -0.67
CA PRO A 380 14.68 -33.33 -1.65
C PRO A 380 15.75 -34.41 -1.51
N GLY A 381 16.06 -35.08 -2.62
CA GLY A 381 17.08 -36.13 -2.68
C GLY A 381 18.48 -35.60 -3.01
N ALA A 382 18.56 -34.44 -3.68
CA ALA A 382 19.82 -33.86 -4.11
C ALA A 382 20.03 -32.44 -3.54
N ALA A 383 21.30 -32.08 -3.29
CA ALA A 383 21.65 -30.80 -2.66
C ALA A 383 21.33 -29.55 -3.52
N ASN A 384 21.08 -29.72 -4.81
CA ASN A 384 20.65 -28.65 -5.72
C ASN A 384 19.13 -28.41 -5.68
N GLU A 385 18.36 -29.32 -5.08
CA GLU A 385 16.91 -29.21 -4.97
C GLU A 385 16.52 -28.37 -3.75
N GLU A 386 15.62 -27.42 -3.96
CA GLU A 386 15.02 -26.63 -2.88
C GLU A 386 13.59 -26.19 -3.22
N ALA A 387 12.80 -26.00 -2.18
CA ALA A 387 11.48 -25.38 -2.25
C ALA A 387 11.19 -24.62 -0.95
N GLY A 388 10.36 -23.59 -1.03
CA GLY A 388 9.97 -22.82 0.15
C GLY A 388 9.29 -21.49 -0.16
N LEU A 389 9.51 -20.50 0.69
CA LEU A 389 8.97 -19.15 0.58
C LEU A 389 10.05 -18.15 0.16
N THR A 390 9.68 -17.17 -0.66
CA THR A 390 10.55 -16.04 -1.03
C THR A 390 9.84 -14.70 -0.91
N VAL A 391 10.58 -13.68 -0.47
CA VAL A 391 10.26 -12.27 -0.72
C VAL A 391 11.09 -11.83 -1.93
N TYR A 392 10.39 -11.54 -3.02
CA TYR A 392 10.99 -11.36 -4.35
C TYR A 392 10.68 -9.97 -4.89
N MET A 393 11.73 -9.20 -5.19
CA MET A 393 11.63 -7.92 -5.93
C MET A 393 11.98 -8.14 -7.40
N ASN A 394 13.14 -8.73 -7.68
CA ASN A 394 13.54 -9.15 -9.03
C ASN A 394 14.61 -10.27 -8.97
N HIS A 395 15.04 -10.76 -10.13
CA HIS A 395 16.00 -11.86 -10.27
C HIS A 395 17.40 -11.60 -9.67
N ARG A 396 17.65 -10.39 -9.16
CA ARG A 396 18.89 -10.02 -8.46
C ARG A 396 18.66 -9.54 -7.04
N HIS A 397 17.41 -9.45 -6.60
CA HIS A 397 17.01 -8.93 -5.30
C HIS A 397 15.85 -9.77 -4.78
N HIS A 398 16.19 -10.80 -4.03
CA HIS A 398 15.22 -11.69 -3.37
C HIS A 398 15.87 -12.36 -2.17
N TYR A 399 15.04 -12.70 -1.19
CA TYR A 399 15.42 -13.53 -0.05
C TYR A 399 14.51 -14.74 0.01
N GLU A 400 15.03 -15.86 0.47
CA GLU A 400 14.28 -17.10 0.55
C GLU A 400 14.58 -17.85 1.85
N ILE A 401 13.54 -18.48 2.41
CA ILE A 401 13.66 -19.57 3.38
C ILE A 401 13.19 -20.84 2.71
N ALA A 402 14.04 -21.86 2.70
CA ALA A 402 13.82 -23.06 1.89
C ALA A 402 14.27 -24.33 2.57
N ARG A 403 13.54 -25.41 2.26
CA ARG A 403 13.93 -26.78 2.54
C ARG A 403 14.82 -27.28 1.39
N SER A 404 15.99 -27.81 1.71
CA SER A 404 16.91 -28.48 0.77
C SER A 404 17.40 -29.80 1.38
N ALA A 405 18.14 -30.64 0.66
CA ALA A 405 18.58 -31.95 1.16
C ALA A 405 19.32 -31.84 2.51
N GLY A 406 18.72 -32.42 3.56
CA GLY A 406 19.30 -32.49 4.91
C GLY A 406 19.30 -31.19 5.74
N ARG A 407 18.75 -30.08 5.22
CA ARG A 407 18.73 -28.78 5.93
C ARG A 407 17.54 -27.87 5.59
N VAL A 408 17.33 -26.88 6.45
CA VAL A 408 16.60 -25.65 6.13
C VAL A 408 17.62 -24.52 6.04
N LEU A 409 17.45 -23.62 5.08
CA LEU A 409 18.37 -22.52 4.85
C LEU A 409 17.63 -21.20 4.62
N VAL A 410 18.29 -20.09 4.94
CA VAL A 410 17.94 -18.75 4.46
C VAL A 410 19.02 -18.27 3.51
N ARG A 411 18.63 -17.86 2.31
CA ARG A 411 19.54 -17.27 1.32
C ARG A 411 19.10 -15.86 0.97
N ARG A 412 20.09 -15.00 0.73
CA ARG A 412 19.90 -13.62 0.28
C ARG A 412 20.65 -13.39 -1.03
N ARG A 413 19.95 -12.83 -2.02
CA ARG A 413 20.50 -12.33 -3.28
C ARG A 413 20.32 -10.81 -3.31
N ILE A 414 21.43 -10.08 -3.41
CA ILE A 414 21.47 -8.60 -3.49
C ILE A 414 22.46 -8.20 -4.58
N GLY A 415 21.96 -7.82 -5.75
CA GLY A 415 22.75 -7.45 -6.91
C GLY A 415 23.62 -8.61 -7.40
N SER A 416 24.92 -8.56 -7.12
CA SER A 416 25.89 -9.63 -7.43
C SER A 416 26.23 -10.51 -6.21
N LEU A 417 25.81 -10.11 -5.01
CA LEU A 417 26.05 -10.88 -3.79
C LEU A 417 24.96 -11.95 -3.65
N GLN A 418 25.37 -13.17 -3.37
CA GLN A 418 24.49 -14.29 -3.06
C GLN A 418 25.13 -15.08 -1.92
N SER A 419 24.41 -15.27 -0.83
CA SER A 419 24.92 -16.00 0.34
C SER A 419 23.81 -16.76 1.05
N VAL A 420 24.10 -17.99 1.45
CA VAL A 420 23.34 -18.69 2.50
C VAL A 420 23.77 -18.06 3.82
N VAL A 421 22.87 -17.31 4.46
CA VAL A 421 23.19 -16.51 5.65
C VAL A 421 22.93 -17.27 6.95
N ALA A 422 22.09 -18.29 6.90
CA ALA A 422 21.86 -19.22 7.99
C ALA A 422 21.36 -20.56 7.44
N GLU A 423 21.72 -21.64 8.11
CA GLU A 423 21.20 -22.97 7.84
C GLU A 423 21.23 -23.83 9.10
N THR A 424 20.35 -24.83 9.17
CA THR A 424 20.30 -25.79 10.25
C THR A 424 19.88 -27.16 9.74
N PRO A 425 20.37 -28.28 10.33
CA PRO A 425 19.94 -29.61 9.95
C PRO A 425 18.42 -29.79 10.07
N TYR A 426 17.83 -30.44 9.08
CA TYR A 426 16.42 -30.79 9.07
C TYR A 426 16.20 -32.00 8.17
N THR A 427 15.36 -32.94 8.58
CA THR A 427 15.17 -34.21 7.84
C THR A 427 13.72 -34.56 7.57
N ALA A 428 12.78 -33.99 8.32
CA ALA A 428 11.35 -34.21 8.09
C ALA A 428 10.92 -33.75 6.69
N ALA A 429 9.89 -34.41 6.18
CA ALA A 429 9.27 -34.12 4.89
C ALA A 429 8.35 -32.89 4.97
N GLU A 430 7.57 -32.81 6.05
CA GLU A 430 6.67 -31.69 6.33
C GLU A 430 7.42 -30.61 7.08
N ILE A 431 7.15 -29.35 6.76
CA ILE A 431 7.73 -28.17 7.40
C ILE A 431 6.75 -26.99 7.32
N TYR A 432 6.72 -26.19 8.39
CA TYR A 432 6.05 -24.89 8.39
C TYR A 432 7.10 -23.81 8.17
N LEU A 433 6.85 -22.90 7.22
CA LEU A 433 7.73 -21.78 6.91
C LEU A 433 7.02 -20.47 7.20
N ARG A 434 7.75 -19.49 7.71
CA ARG A 434 7.24 -18.16 8.04
C ARG A 434 8.19 -17.06 7.59
N ILE A 435 7.58 -16.00 7.05
CA ILE A 435 8.22 -14.70 6.84
C ILE A 435 7.37 -13.65 7.55
N GLU A 436 7.89 -13.05 8.61
CA GLU A 436 7.32 -11.85 9.21
C GLU A 436 7.97 -10.63 8.56
N ALA A 437 7.16 -9.64 8.20
CA ALA A 437 7.61 -8.38 7.62
C ALA A 437 7.28 -7.24 8.58
N ASP A 438 8.25 -6.37 8.78
CA ASP A 438 8.14 -5.05 9.38
C ASP A 438 8.61 -3.98 8.38
N PRO A 439 8.41 -2.67 8.62
CA PRO A 439 8.76 -1.64 7.64
C PRO A 439 10.23 -1.67 7.18
N ILE A 440 11.15 -2.13 8.02
CA ILE A 440 12.60 -2.11 7.77
C ILE A 440 13.25 -3.50 7.65
N GLU A 441 12.55 -4.58 8.02
CA GLU A 441 13.16 -5.91 8.17
C GLU A 441 12.16 -7.05 7.89
N TYR A 442 12.67 -8.15 7.33
CA TYR A 442 12.00 -9.45 7.27
C TYR A 442 12.66 -10.41 8.26
N ARG A 443 11.86 -11.23 8.94
CA ARG A 443 12.30 -12.32 9.82
C ARG A 443 11.86 -13.66 9.24
N PHE A 444 12.81 -14.58 9.14
CA PHE A 444 12.60 -15.88 8.52
C PHE A 444 12.62 -16.95 9.62
N ALA A 445 11.54 -17.73 9.73
CA ALA A 445 11.41 -18.77 10.74
C ALA A 445 10.81 -20.05 10.16
N PHE A 446 11.06 -21.18 10.81
CA PHE A 446 10.42 -22.46 10.49
C PHE A 446 9.94 -23.17 11.76
N ALA A 447 9.02 -24.11 11.61
CA ALA A 447 8.55 -24.97 12.69
C ALA A 447 8.27 -26.39 12.18
N GLU A 448 8.32 -27.36 13.10
CA GLU A 448 7.91 -28.75 12.82
C GLU A 448 6.41 -28.96 13.03
N ASP A 449 5.80 -28.21 13.94
CA ASP A 449 4.43 -28.39 14.42
C ASP A 449 3.50 -27.19 14.12
N GLY A 450 4.04 -26.13 13.52
CA GLY A 450 3.31 -24.89 13.24
C GLY A 450 3.10 -23.97 14.46
N HIS A 451 3.70 -24.30 15.61
CA HIS A 451 3.53 -23.56 16.87
C HIS A 451 4.87 -23.11 17.46
N ASN A 452 5.86 -24.00 17.49
CA ASN A 452 7.19 -23.72 18.05
C ASN A 452 8.11 -23.21 16.94
N TRP A 453 8.06 -21.89 16.71
CA TRP A 453 8.81 -21.24 15.65
C TRP A 453 10.28 -21.00 16.02
N HIS A 454 11.18 -21.43 15.14
CA HIS A 454 12.61 -21.19 15.22
C HIS A 454 12.99 -20.10 14.21
N GLU A 455 13.30 -18.89 14.70
CA GLU A 455 13.88 -17.84 13.86
C GLU A 455 15.27 -18.26 13.39
N LEU A 456 15.50 -18.19 12.08
CA LEU A 456 16.74 -18.66 11.45
C LEU A 456 17.62 -17.49 11.00
N ALA A 457 17.01 -16.41 10.48
CA ALA A 457 17.73 -15.19 10.09
C ALA A 457 16.77 -14.00 9.91
N THR A 458 17.36 -12.82 9.74
CA THR A 458 16.66 -11.62 9.29
C THR A 458 17.27 -11.05 8.01
N GLY A 459 16.55 -10.14 7.35
CA GLY A 459 17.02 -9.42 6.17
C GLY A 459 16.33 -8.09 5.98
N GLU A 460 17.09 -7.03 5.69
CA GLU A 460 16.59 -5.67 5.60
C GLU A 460 15.72 -5.47 4.34
N THR A 461 14.58 -4.77 4.50
CA THR A 461 13.67 -4.44 3.38
C THR A 461 14.31 -3.47 2.40
N ALA A 462 15.25 -2.65 2.87
CA ALA A 462 15.94 -1.64 2.07
C ALA A 462 16.65 -2.21 0.84
N TYR A 463 17.23 -3.42 0.91
CA TYR A 463 17.89 -4.01 -0.26
C TYR A 463 16.92 -4.65 -1.26
N LEU A 464 15.63 -4.77 -0.89
CA LEU A 464 14.55 -5.12 -1.81
C LEU A 464 13.73 -3.89 -2.23
N SER A 465 14.18 -2.67 -1.91
CA SER A 465 13.52 -1.45 -2.35
C SER A 465 13.79 -1.15 -3.82
N THR A 466 12.88 -0.44 -4.46
CA THR A 466 13.00 -0.02 -5.86
C THR A 466 14.24 0.84 -6.10
N GLU A 467 14.60 1.71 -5.15
CA GLU A 467 15.80 2.54 -5.23
C GLU A 467 17.10 1.75 -5.30
N VAL A 468 17.13 0.54 -4.73
CA VAL A 468 18.30 -0.35 -4.76
C VAL A 468 18.21 -1.35 -5.92
N ALA A 469 17.04 -1.98 -6.07
CA ALA A 469 16.85 -3.08 -7.00
C ALA A 469 16.61 -2.63 -8.45
N GLY A 470 16.17 -1.39 -8.64
CA GLY A 470 15.73 -0.84 -9.91
C GLY A 470 14.37 -1.40 -10.37
N GLY A 471 13.86 -0.83 -11.47
CA GLY A 471 12.57 -1.20 -12.04
C GLY A 471 11.38 -0.43 -11.47
N PHE A 472 10.18 -0.97 -11.65
CA PHE A 472 8.91 -0.27 -11.44
C PHE A 472 7.91 -1.10 -10.60
N THR A 473 8.39 -2.18 -10.00
CA THR A 473 7.58 -3.21 -9.32
C THR A 473 7.65 -3.08 -7.80
N GLY A 474 6.98 -3.99 -7.08
CA GLY A 474 7.03 -4.12 -5.63
C GLY A 474 7.24 -5.57 -5.23
N VAL A 475 7.55 -5.80 -3.95
CA VAL A 475 7.83 -7.13 -3.41
C VAL A 475 6.61 -8.05 -3.54
N PHE A 476 6.86 -9.27 -4.00
CA PHE A 476 5.94 -10.40 -3.91
C PHE A 476 6.38 -11.37 -2.81
N CYS A 477 5.42 -11.91 -2.08
CA CYS A 477 5.60 -13.09 -1.23
C CYS A 477 5.13 -14.31 -2.01
N ALA A 478 5.99 -15.31 -2.16
CA ALA A 478 5.73 -16.41 -3.08
C ALA A 478 6.21 -17.76 -2.59
N MET A 479 5.49 -18.80 -3.01
CA MET A 479 5.94 -20.18 -2.96
C MET A 479 6.77 -20.46 -4.21
N TYR A 480 7.86 -21.20 -4.06
CA TYR A 480 8.72 -21.57 -5.18
C TYR A 480 9.35 -22.95 -5.01
N ALA A 481 9.77 -23.55 -6.12
CA ALA A 481 10.59 -24.75 -6.17
C ALA A 481 11.61 -24.67 -7.32
N THR A 482 12.82 -25.15 -7.11
CA THR A 482 13.85 -25.20 -8.16
C THR A 482 14.89 -26.29 -7.87
N GLY A 483 15.40 -26.91 -8.93
CA GLY A 483 16.56 -27.81 -8.84
C GLY A 483 17.86 -27.14 -9.30
N ASN A 484 17.90 -25.81 -9.35
CA ASN A 484 19.11 -25.00 -9.59
C ASN A 484 19.96 -25.51 -10.77
N GLY A 485 19.42 -25.43 -11.98
CA GLY A 485 20.07 -25.89 -13.22
C GLY A 485 19.67 -27.30 -13.66
N LYS A 486 18.93 -28.05 -12.83
CA LYS A 486 18.24 -29.30 -13.20
C LYS A 486 16.81 -29.28 -12.67
N PRO A 487 15.85 -29.99 -13.29
CA PRO A 487 14.55 -30.22 -12.65
C PRO A 487 14.71 -30.99 -11.33
N CYS A 488 13.87 -30.70 -10.34
CA CYS A 488 13.74 -31.50 -9.13
C CYS A 488 13.17 -32.88 -9.47
N ALA A 489 13.65 -33.91 -8.79
CA ALA A 489 13.12 -35.27 -8.91
C ALA A 489 11.77 -35.45 -8.21
N VAL A 490 11.48 -34.63 -7.20
CA VAL A 490 10.25 -34.68 -6.39
C VAL A 490 9.52 -33.32 -6.41
N PRO A 491 8.17 -33.32 -6.34
CA PRO A 491 7.39 -32.09 -6.20
C PRO A 491 7.46 -31.52 -4.77
N ALA A 492 7.15 -30.23 -4.64
CA ALA A 492 6.82 -29.59 -3.37
C ALA A 492 5.31 -29.34 -3.30
N ASP A 493 4.67 -29.83 -2.25
CA ASP A 493 3.23 -29.70 -2.02
C ASP A 493 2.97 -28.68 -0.91
N PHE A 494 2.31 -27.58 -1.24
CA PHE A 494 1.89 -26.56 -0.28
C PHE A 494 0.43 -26.79 0.09
N ASP A 495 0.19 -27.13 1.36
CA ASP A 495 -1.14 -27.43 1.92
C ASP A 495 -1.98 -26.14 1.97
N TRP A 496 -1.41 -25.06 2.49
CA TRP A 496 -2.07 -23.76 2.55
C TRP A 496 -1.05 -22.62 2.55
N PHE A 497 -1.51 -21.42 2.21
CA PHE A 497 -0.76 -20.17 2.35
C PHE A 497 -1.57 -19.15 3.12
N ASP A 498 -1.03 -18.61 4.21
CA ASP A 498 -1.66 -17.59 5.04
C ASP A 498 -0.91 -16.25 4.88
N TYR A 499 -1.65 -15.18 4.61
CA TYR A 499 -1.19 -13.80 4.56
C TYR A 499 -1.99 -13.01 5.60
N GLN A 500 -1.40 -12.83 6.77
CA GLN A 500 -2.02 -12.08 7.85
C GLN A 500 -1.49 -10.64 7.84
N THR A 501 -2.39 -9.68 7.78
CA THR A 501 -2.04 -8.28 8.00
C THR A 501 -1.86 -8.07 9.49
N ALA A 502 -0.83 -7.34 9.90
CA ALA A 502 -0.64 -7.02 11.31
C ALA A 502 -1.65 -5.99 11.86
N ASP A 503 -2.75 -5.70 11.14
CA ASP A 503 -3.96 -5.10 11.71
C ASP A 503 -4.74 -6.15 12.53
N LEU A 504 -4.05 -6.66 13.55
CA LEU A 504 -4.60 -6.76 14.88
C LEU A 504 -3.65 -5.95 15.77
N GLU A 505 -3.94 -4.65 15.86
CA GLU A 505 -3.70 -3.85 17.06
C GLU A 505 -4.26 -4.53 18.34
N SER A 506 -4.94 -5.68 18.23
CA SER A 506 -5.41 -6.53 19.33
C SER A 506 -4.45 -7.65 19.77
N ARG A 507 -3.19 -7.74 19.28
CA ARG A 507 -2.18 -8.63 19.89
C ARG A 507 -1.29 -7.97 20.94
N ARG A 508 -1.56 -6.71 21.31
CA ARG A 508 -1.14 -6.12 22.59
C ARG A 508 -2.40 -5.84 23.41
N VAL A 509 -2.66 -6.71 24.39
CA VAL A 509 -3.77 -6.56 25.33
C VAL A 509 -3.58 -5.23 26.07
N SER A 510 -4.51 -4.27 25.93
CA SER A 510 -4.57 -3.13 26.85
C SER A 510 -4.54 -3.66 28.28
N PRO A 511 -3.68 -3.15 29.19
CA PRO A 511 -3.65 -3.66 30.55
C PRO A 511 -5.04 -3.48 31.17
N PRO A 512 -5.58 -4.50 31.87
CA PRO A 512 -6.91 -4.42 32.46
C PRO A 512 -7.00 -3.15 33.32
N LEU A 513 -8.18 -2.50 33.31
CA LEU A 513 -8.49 -1.23 33.99
C LEU A 513 -7.94 -1.13 35.43
N ALA A 514 -7.77 -2.26 36.10
CA ALA A 514 -7.15 -2.41 37.42
C ALA A 514 -5.68 -1.93 37.53
N ARG A 515 -4.96 -1.68 36.43
CA ARG A 515 -3.54 -1.25 36.45
C ARG A 515 -3.30 0.26 36.36
N TRP A 516 -4.34 1.07 36.14
CA TRP A 516 -4.24 2.53 36.04
C TRP A 516 -4.27 3.22 37.43
N ARG A 517 -3.43 4.23 37.65
CA ARG A 517 -3.43 5.06 38.89
C ARG A 517 -3.97 6.46 38.62
N VAL A 518 -4.86 6.95 39.49
CA VAL A 518 -5.49 8.29 39.42
C VAL A 518 -4.73 9.27 40.31
N SER A 519 -4.41 10.47 39.81
CA SER A 519 -3.92 11.58 40.64
C SER A 519 -5.03 12.60 40.98
N GLU A 520 -5.16 12.97 42.26
CA GLU A 520 -6.23 13.85 42.77
C GLU A 520 -6.04 15.34 42.38
N ILE A 521 -6.83 15.86 41.42
CA ILE A 521 -6.85 17.30 41.08
C ILE A 521 -8.27 17.91 41.07
N GLN A 522 -9.22 17.26 41.77
CA GLN A 522 -10.57 17.77 42.11
C GLN A 522 -11.63 17.68 40.99
N PRO A 523 -12.88 17.23 41.28
CA PRO A 523 -13.35 16.37 42.37
C PRO A 523 -13.13 14.88 42.05
N LYS A 524 -13.38 13.99 43.03
CA LYS A 524 -13.21 12.54 42.92
C LYS A 524 -14.04 11.97 41.75
N LEU A 525 -13.37 11.36 40.78
CA LEU A 525 -13.98 10.25 40.06
C LEU A 525 -14.19 9.12 41.07
N SER A 526 -15.44 8.73 41.28
CA SER A 526 -15.82 7.62 42.18
C SER A 526 -15.31 6.27 41.68
N SER A 527 -15.13 6.13 40.37
CA SER A 527 -14.69 4.92 39.69
C SER A 527 -14.01 5.28 38.36
N ILE A 528 -13.03 4.48 37.92
CA ILE A 528 -12.43 4.60 36.58
C ILE A 528 -13.43 4.26 35.46
N ALA A 529 -14.48 3.49 35.76
CA ALA A 529 -15.55 3.18 34.81
C ALA A 529 -16.43 4.41 34.48
N ASP A 530 -16.43 5.43 35.33
CA ASP A 530 -17.16 6.68 35.10
C ASP A 530 -16.44 7.60 34.10
N ALA A 531 -15.15 7.31 33.84
CA ALA A 531 -14.34 7.89 32.78
C ALA A 531 -14.29 6.90 31.61
N LEU A 532 -15.37 6.80 30.84
CA LEU A 532 -15.39 5.98 29.64
C LEU A 532 -14.28 6.45 28.69
N CYS A 533 -13.21 5.66 28.59
CA CYS A 533 -12.25 5.74 27.50
C CYS A 533 -12.98 5.23 26.26
N PRO A 534 -12.99 5.95 25.12
CA PRO A 534 -13.51 5.40 23.89
C PRO A 534 -12.76 4.09 23.59
N GLU A 535 -13.48 2.99 23.34
CA GLU A 535 -12.90 1.69 23.00
C GLU A 535 -12.11 1.69 21.68
N ASP A 536 -12.05 2.82 20.97
CA ASP A 536 -11.21 3.02 19.79
C ASP A 536 -9.75 3.33 20.18
N SER A 537 -9.02 2.30 20.59
CA SER A 537 -7.57 2.34 20.81
C SER A 537 -6.73 2.37 19.51
N ALA A 538 -7.33 2.68 18.36
CA ALA A 538 -6.72 2.53 17.04
C ALA A 538 -5.82 3.72 16.57
N ASN A 539 -5.51 4.67 17.46
CA ASN A 539 -4.79 5.91 17.09
C ASN A 539 -3.66 6.28 18.05
N TRP A 540 -3.14 5.33 18.81
CA TRP A 540 -2.03 5.59 19.74
C TRP A 540 -0.70 5.40 18.99
N GLN A 541 0.02 6.49 18.73
CA GLN A 541 1.37 6.42 18.18
C GLN A 541 2.39 6.53 19.30
N ASP A 542 3.36 5.61 19.32
CA ASP A 542 4.49 5.61 20.25
C ASP A 542 5.43 6.79 19.95
N ILE A 543 5.77 7.60 20.95
CA ILE A 543 6.75 8.70 20.83
C ILE A 543 7.91 8.45 21.80
N VAL A 544 9.12 8.31 21.26
CA VAL A 544 10.36 8.25 22.04
C VAL A 544 10.78 9.67 22.41
N ALA A 545 10.90 9.98 23.70
CA ALA A 545 11.38 11.27 24.18
C ALA A 545 12.88 11.44 23.89
N GLY A 546 13.21 12.14 22.81
CA GLY A 546 14.54 12.72 22.58
C GLY A 546 14.62 14.12 23.18
N THR A 547 15.81 14.54 23.63
CA THR A 547 16.04 15.77 24.42
C THR A 547 15.73 17.09 23.71
N ASP A 548 15.35 17.10 22.44
CA ASP A 548 15.09 18.34 21.67
C ASP A 548 13.92 18.18 20.66
N GLY A 549 12.76 17.67 21.10
CA GLY A 549 11.61 17.48 20.22
C GLY A 549 10.25 17.55 20.93
N PHE A 550 9.34 18.34 20.38
CA PHE A 550 7.96 18.48 20.86
C PHE A 550 7.22 17.12 20.88
N LEU A 551 6.65 16.74 22.03
CA LEU A 551 5.59 15.74 22.08
C LEU A 551 4.29 16.38 21.53
N ASN A 552 3.54 15.65 20.70
CA ASN A 552 2.21 16.06 20.25
C ASN A 552 1.15 15.20 20.94
N LEU A 553 0.41 15.76 21.92
CA LEU A 553 -0.85 15.14 22.35
C LEU A 553 -1.90 15.28 21.23
N HIS A 554 -2.57 14.18 20.90
CA HIS A 554 -3.74 14.20 20.03
C HIS A 554 -5.02 14.32 20.86
N ALA A 555 -5.95 15.17 20.40
CA ALA A 555 -7.30 15.25 20.95
C ALA A 555 -8.09 14.01 20.54
N LEU A 556 -8.40 13.13 21.50
CA LEU A 556 -9.33 12.04 21.31
C LEU A 556 -10.74 12.60 21.51
N SER A 557 -11.54 12.52 20.44
CA SER A 557 -13.01 12.59 20.40
C SER A 557 -13.72 13.20 21.61
N GLY A 558 -14.42 14.33 21.38
CA GLY A 558 -15.42 14.81 22.33
C GLY A 558 -16.61 13.86 22.40
N ASP A 559 -16.98 13.37 23.58
CA ASP A 559 -18.22 12.60 23.74
C ASP A 559 -19.47 13.51 23.67
N ALA A 560 -20.65 12.92 23.54
CA ALA A 560 -21.92 13.67 23.50
C ALA A 560 -22.22 14.44 24.81
N SER A 561 -21.44 14.23 25.88
CA SER A 561 -21.51 14.96 27.15
C SER A 561 -20.55 16.14 27.26
N GLY A 562 -19.73 16.40 26.23
CA GLY A 562 -18.82 17.55 26.18
C GLY A 562 -17.46 17.31 26.85
N ARG A 563 -17.04 16.05 27.07
CA ARG A 563 -15.73 15.74 27.64
C ARG A 563 -14.67 15.53 26.56
N LEU A 564 -13.45 16.02 26.78
CA LEU A 564 -12.29 15.86 25.91
C LEU A 564 -11.25 14.97 26.58
N TYR A 565 -10.78 13.95 25.88
CA TYR A 565 -9.73 13.06 26.35
C TYR A 565 -8.45 13.31 25.55
N LEU A 566 -7.31 13.49 26.22
CA LEU A 566 -6.00 13.51 25.60
C LEU A 566 -5.23 12.29 26.07
N ALA A 567 -4.55 11.60 25.17
CA ALA A 567 -3.70 10.50 25.58
C ALA A 567 -2.44 10.38 24.73
N THR A 568 -1.38 9.83 25.33
CA THR A 568 -0.06 9.70 24.71
C THR A 568 0.78 8.63 25.42
N ASN A 569 1.84 8.19 24.75
CA ASN A 569 2.86 7.29 25.30
C ASN A 569 4.11 8.11 25.65
N ILE A 570 4.72 7.80 26.80
CA ILE A 570 5.92 8.46 27.32
C ILE A 570 6.96 7.39 27.58
N THR A 571 8.04 7.38 26.80
CA THR A 571 9.23 6.57 27.12
C THR A 571 10.18 7.39 27.98
N THR A 572 10.56 6.87 29.15
CA THR A 572 11.58 7.50 30.00
C THR A 572 12.83 6.63 30.08
N ALA A 573 14.01 7.22 29.88
CA ALA A 573 15.28 6.49 29.94
C ALA A 573 15.69 6.11 31.37
N HIS A 574 15.23 6.86 32.38
CA HIS A 574 15.55 6.67 33.79
C HIS A 574 14.33 6.84 34.68
N ALA A 575 14.31 6.15 35.81
CA ALA A 575 13.30 6.39 36.83
C ALA A 575 13.51 7.78 37.45
N GLY A 576 12.42 8.54 37.62
CA GLY A 576 12.50 9.91 38.10
C GLY A 576 11.17 10.48 38.57
N ASN A 577 11.25 11.62 39.26
CA ASN A 577 10.09 12.45 39.55
C ASN A 577 9.90 13.43 38.39
N TRP A 578 8.72 13.42 37.82
CA TRP A 578 8.28 14.28 36.74
C TRP A 578 7.13 15.14 37.25
N THR A 579 6.94 16.32 36.67
CA THR A 579 5.79 17.18 36.99
C THR A 579 5.06 17.48 35.70
N LEU A 580 3.80 17.07 35.60
CA LEU A 580 2.92 17.55 34.56
C LEU A 580 2.38 18.92 34.99
N HIS A 581 2.41 19.89 34.10
CA HIS A 581 1.80 21.19 34.32
C HIS A 581 0.70 21.43 33.30
N LEU A 582 -0.46 21.89 33.77
CA LEU A 582 -1.44 22.52 32.90
C LEU A 582 -1.16 24.03 32.90
N GLY A 583 -1.05 24.65 31.71
CA GLY A 583 -0.97 26.11 31.61
C GLY A 583 -2.21 26.75 32.26
N HIS A 584 -2.22 28.05 32.55
CA HIS A 584 -3.40 28.72 33.13
C HIS A 584 -3.80 29.99 32.37
N ASP A 585 -3.12 30.29 31.26
CA ASP A 585 -3.22 31.52 30.48
C ASP A 585 -3.53 31.21 29.01
N GLY A 586 -4.70 31.63 28.52
CA GLY A 586 -5.09 31.48 27.13
C GLY A 586 -5.55 30.07 26.75
N GLY A 587 -5.04 29.55 25.63
CA GLY A 587 -5.36 28.21 25.11
C GLY A 587 -4.98 27.07 26.05
N CYS A 588 -5.55 25.88 25.85
CA CYS A 588 -5.18 24.69 26.60
C CYS A 588 -3.72 24.30 26.29
N ARG A 589 -2.86 24.29 27.31
CA ARG A 589 -1.46 23.87 27.20
C ARG A 589 -1.13 22.84 28.26
N VAL A 590 -0.37 21.82 27.88
CA VAL A 590 0.16 20.80 28.80
C VAL A 590 1.67 20.82 28.70
N PHE A 591 2.35 20.78 29.84
CA PHE A 591 3.80 20.74 29.94
C PHE A 591 4.23 19.52 30.76
N LEU A 592 5.41 18.98 30.48
CA LEU A 592 6.05 17.95 31.27
C LEU A 592 7.45 18.47 31.67
N ASN A 593 7.70 18.57 32.98
CA ASN A 593 8.91 19.20 33.55
C ASN A 593 9.22 20.61 33.04
N GLY A 594 8.18 21.36 32.65
CA GLY A 594 8.32 22.72 32.13
C GLY A 594 8.37 22.80 30.59
N GLU A 595 8.54 21.68 29.90
CA GLU A 595 8.53 21.63 28.43
C GLU A 595 7.11 21.41 27.88
N PRO A 596 6.64 22.19 26.90
CA PRO A 596 5.30 22.05 26.35
C PRO A 596 5.17 20.77 25.51
N ILE A 597 4.19 19.93 25.85
CA ILE A 597 3.84 18.69 25.15
C ILE A 597 2.46 18.76 24.45
N PHE A 598 1.75 19.88 24.60
CA PHE A 598 0.52 20.22 23.88
C PHE A 598 0.18 21.69 24.00
N SER A 599 -0.38 22.24 22.93
CA SER A 599 -0.95 23.59 22.91
C SER A 599 -2.05 23.67 21.85
N ASP A 600 -3.29 23.92 22.24
CA ASP A 600 -4.36 24.31 21.32
C ASP A 600 -4.94 25.68 21.73
N PRO A 601 -4.73 26.74 20.92
CA PRO A 601 -5.21 28.08 21.22
C PRO A 601 -6.74 28.23 21.13
N ARG A 602 -7.45 27.27 20.54
CA ARG A 602 -8.92 27.29 20.39
C ARG A 602 -9.64 26.72 21.60
N LEU A 603 -8.97 25.91 22.41
CA LEU A 603 -9.53 25.29 23.61
C LEU A 603 -9.37 26.21 24.81
N ARG A 604 -10.43 26.40 25.61
CA ARG A 604 -10.31 27.14 26.88
C ARG A 604 -9.60 26.29 27.93
N ASN A 605 -8.65 26.90 28.62
CA ASN A 605 -7.85 26.22 29.63
C ASN A 605 -8.62 26.06 30.96
N PRO A 606 -8.75 24.84 31.50
CA PRO A 606 -9.50 24.58 32.74
C PRO A 606 -8.69 24.78 34.03
N ALA A 607 -7.40 25.12 33.95
CA ALA A 607 -6.54 25.13 35.13
C ALA A 607 -6.64 26.42 35.96
N LEU A 608 -6.79 26.26 37.29
CA LEU A 608 -6.72 27.37 38.24
C LEU A 608 -5.26 27.71 38.60
N PRO A 609 -4.89 29.00 38.74
CA PRO A 609 -3.56 29.39 39.18
C PRO A 609 -3.15 28.70 40.50
N GLY A 610 -2.00 28.03 40.50
CA GLY A 610 -1.46 27.36 41.70
C GLY A 610 -1.97 25.92 41.95
N ARG A 611 -2.89 25.39 41.14
CA ARG A 611 -3.38 23.98 41.25
C ARG A 611 -3.06 23.11 40.04
N SER A 612 -2.18 23.59 39.16
CA SER A 612 -1.98 23.02 37.84
C SER A 612 -0.72 22.15 37.72
N ARG A 613 -0.14 21.68 38.83
CA ARG A 613 1.09 20.86 38.85
C ARG A 613 0.83 19.48 39.44
N VAL A 614 1.31 18.45 38.76
CA VAL A 614 0.96 17.06 39.06
C VAL A 614 2.23 16.24 39.11
N PRO A 615 2.64 15.77 40.29
CA PRO A 615 3.82 14.94 40.41
C PRO A 615 3.52 13.55 39.82
N LEU A 616 4.35 13.13 38.88
CA LEU A 616 4.35 11.80 38.29
C LEU A 616 5.65 11.10 38.71
N LYS A 617 5.55 9.85 39.17
CA LYS A 617 6.73 9.02 39.47
C LYS A 617 6.83 7.94 38.41
N LEU A 618 7.71 8.14 37.43
CA LEU A 618 7.88 7.23 36.29
C LEU A 618 9.15 6.38 36.50
N ARG A 619 9.11 5.11 36.09
CA ARG A 619 10.26 4.19 36.03
C ARG A 619 10.86 4.23 34.63
N ALA A 620 12.11 3.80 34.43
CA ALA A 620 12.62 3.62 33.08
C ALA A 620 11.72 2.64 32.28
N GLY A 621 11.43 2.97 31.03
CA GLY A 621 10.48 2.24 30.19
C GLY A 621 9.35 3.12 29.66
N GLU A 622 8.39 2.49 29.00
CA GLU A 622 7.24 3.13 28.38
C GLU A 622 6.04 3.22 29.33
N HIS A 623 5.35 4.36 29.29
CA HIS A 623 4.19 4.67 30.12
C HIS A 623 3.07 5.20 29.25
N HIS A 624 1.85 4.81 29.52
CA HIS A 624 0.68 5.43 28.95
C HIS A 624 0.20 6.56 29.85
N LEU A 625 -0.04 7.74 29.28
CA LEU A 625 -0.60 8.92 29.95
C LEU A 625 -1.94 9.25 29.31
N MET A 626 -2.98 9.41 30.14
CA MET A 626 -4.28 9.91 29.71
C MET A 626 -4.72 11.08 30.61
N ILE A 627 -5.31 12.11 30.01
CA ILE A 627 -5.82 13.32 30.65
C ILE A 627 -7.27 13.52 30.19
N ALA A 628 -8.20 13.68 31.13
CA ALA A 628 -9.61 13.95 30.82
C ALA A 628 -10.02 15.38 31.22
N PHE A 629 -10.73 16.06 30.33
CA PHE A 629 -11.29 17.41 30.51
C PHE A 629 -12.80 17.38 30.35
N ASP A 630 -13.52 18.18 31.13
CA ASP A 630 -14.94 18.47 30.89
C ASP A 630 -15.05 19.89 30.31
N LEU A 631 -15.49 19.99 29.06
CA LEU A 631 -15.60 21.26 28.35
C LEU A 631 -16.89 22.02 28.70
N ALA A 632 -17.85 21.39 29.38
CA ALA A 632 -19.13 22.01 29.74
C ALA A 632 -19.00 22.94 30.96
N ASP A 633 -18.16 22.59 31.94
CA ASP A 633 -17.94 23.39 33.16
C ASP A 633 -16.49 23.92 33.31
N GLY A 634 -15.61 23.57 32.37
CA GLY A 634 -14.23 24.05 32.33
C GLY A 634 -13.37 23.49 33.46
N ARG A 635 -13.64 22.26 33.93
CA ARG A 635 -12.84 21.57 34.95
C ARG A 635 -12.05 20.41 34.33
N GLY A 636 -10.86 20.11 34.86
CA GLY A 636 -10.09 18.91 34.52
C GLY A 636 -10.46 17.76 35.46
N TRP A 637 -10.79 16.57 34.92
CA TRP A 637 -11.43 15.49 35.70
C TRP A 637 -10.51 14.31 36.04
N GLY A 638 -9.27 14.25 35.53
CA GLY A 638 -8.28 13.28 36.01
C GLY A 638 -7.05 13.14 35.11
N ILE A 639 -5.93 12.74 35.72
CA ILE A 639 -4.73 12.26 35.02
C ILE A 639 -4.48 10.83 35.44
N PHE A 640 -4.29 9.97 34.44
CA PHE A 640 -4.12 8.54 34.59
C PHE A 640 -2.78 8.13 34.01
N THR A 641 -2.02 7.33 34.75
CA THR A 641 -0.82 6.69 34.25
C THR A 641 -0.86 5.18 34.47
N CYS A 642 -0.37 4.43 33.48
CA CYS A 642 -0.15 2.98 33.56
C CYS A 642 1.25 2.64 33.02
N LEU A 643 1.99 1.82 33.76
CA LEU A 643 3.29 1.27 33.37
C LEU A 643 3.07 -0.08 32.68
N GLU A 644 3.68 -0.32 31.52
CA GLU A 644 3.92 -1.70 31.07
C GLU A 644 5.08 -2.28 31.89
N ALA A 645 4.80 -3.33 32.67
CA ALA A 645 5.88 -4.16 33.18
C ALA A 645 6.40 -4.97 31.98
N ALA A 646 7.63 -4.72 31.54
CA ALA A 646 8.38 -5.71 30.77
C ALA A 646 8.38 -7.02 31.57
N ASP A 647 8.11 -8.13 30.89
CA ASP A 647 7.87 -9.47 31.44
C ASP A 647 8.65 -9.79 32.73
N GLU A 648 7.93 -10.35 33.70
CA GLU A 648 8.44 -10.76 35.01
C GLU A 648 9.58 -11.78 34.88
N ALA A 649 10.81 -11.30 34.99
CA ALA A 649 11.93 -12.12 35.44
C ALA A 649 12.95 -11.25 36.18
N THR A 650 12.64 -10.82 37.42
CA THR A 650 13.58 -10.81 38.57
C THR A 650 13.02 -10.08 39.80
N SER A 651 13.40 -10.61 40.97
CA SER A 651 13.35 -10.04 42.33
C SER A 651 12.09 -10.29 43.17
N ARG A 652 12.19 -11.37 43.97
CA ARG A 652 11.54 -11.48 45.28
C ARG A 652 12.07 -10.42 46.27
N LEU A 653 11.25 -10.15 47.28
CA LEU A 653 11.51 -9.65 48.65
C LEU A 653 11.17 -8.16 48.90
N PRO A 654 10.86 -7.79 50.17
CA PRO A 654 9.54 -7.85 50.81
C PRO A 654 9.18 -6.45 51.36
N PHE A 655 8.09 -6.28 52.14
CA PHE A 655 7.96 -5.38 53.32
C PHE A 655 6.49 -5.12 53.67
N PRO A 656 6.18 -4.79 54.95
CA PRO A 656 5.25 -5.54 55.76
C PRO A 656 3.87 -4.90 55.88
N VAL A 657 2.91 -5.72 56.29
CA VAL A 657 1.65 -5.32 56.90
C VAL A 657 1.94 -4.50 58.16
N VAL A 658 1.38 -3.30 58.25
CA VAL A 658 1.05 -2.67 59.54
C VAL A 658 -0.38 -2.14 59.45
N SER A 659 -1.22 -2.70 60.32
CA SER A 659 -2.56 -2.26 60.64
C SER A 659 -2.55 -1.04 61.57
N SER A 660 -3.47 -0.11 61.29
CA SER A 660 -4.14 0.91 62.12
C SER A 660 -4.08 2.29 61.48
#